data_AF-A0A938SNW9-F1
#
_entry.id   AF-A0A938SNW9-F1
#
_cell.length_a   1.000
_cell.length_b   1.000
_cell.length_c   1.000
_cell.angle_alpha   90.00
_cell.angle_beta   90.00
_cell.angle_gamma   90.00
#
_symmetry.space_group_name_H-M   'P 1'
#
loop_
_entity.id
_entity.type
_entity.pdbx_description
1 polymer ?
#
loop_
_entity_poly.entity_id
_entity_poly.type
_entity_poly.pdbx_seq_one_letter_code
_entity_poly.pdbx_strand_id
1 'polypeptide(L)'
;THHLLGRDEAPPKLQDKWADIDPHARAKDAAGKADLVLANHSYVFALANASDPAKNEVATLILDEAHNVDDVVTEVLTKHFAPWRLQRELDSLLKRDQKGHAQGLYRSLIHHPQIKQHPQLQEFSARLEKVETALAAWCSDASERLADMMANLQEIDPEFPVAFHAEEFWIEPLYASAKALHESLGLLSAITHQLIEDAASIKGLPRRIPGSLSSLEAHLNENAEALGDLFESREDVVHWGDARTPLDAQGRPERSGGKSLWTAELHSTPLDIAAWLRENINPLYKHRIYLSATLTIGGDFGPICERLGLESDDDAEKPVTGIYPSPFDYKKQALLAVPHDMPQPDRKLRLDPLYLEQQSKHIAELARVSGGRMLVLFTSRLVMREMAPRLQARLSSEGVIVLSQTDANRSALIDRLREAPRKGEKLVLLGLRAFWEGVDVPGQALSVLVVSRLPFDYHGHPVAQAKQRYYESTHHDADYFGQRVVPQVFLHLRQMYGRLIRSESDRGCTIITDPRVYVQRYGRHLLQRLPETTTVIDKGAVVVDAVRRFLAGEEVTSSYVWGELPTLALDLSPEQRAIVECPSKRILVRAAAGSGKTHVLITRLIRFVESDQAKPEEVLALTFTNKAMEVMYDRIERALPGKAYGMHKNVLTYHKLAMRIIRQDDRDQGAETSFIDEKNPELQEALFAKAREAAQLTDTMLNNEDARTMISYAQNGLVNEAELAAKIPQWQQDAPVLAKLARFFLEYSRLLREKTLIDYGEAIVRAVRILRENKEQAQRWSNRFKWVFCDEYQDTSPAQATLLQLLAQQANLFVVGDNAQSIYSWQGSDPDNLRRFEIDFPNTASFNLSKNYRCFPKLVRMSARFLERTGQSHGISVEYDQKRSTEEQNVYFLHNEDDRSEATAVARLAKDGLALQIPGDPPPKPTVGILARKWHLLEAIETELIKQAIPYRFEGETARGIVASQRVRDLVRRAADLVARTVAGQAFGDTADGRL
;
A
#
# COMPACT_ATOMS: atom_id res chain seq x y z
N THR A 1 -61.09 10.76 45.50
CA THR A 1 -60.26 9.54 45.54
C THR A 1 -60.60 8.67 44.35
N HIS A 2 -59.96 8.92 43.21
CA HIS A 2 -59.99 8.00 42.07
C HIS A 2 -58.60 7.40 41.96
N HIS A 3 -58.42 6.21 42.55
CA HIS A 3 -57.26 5.39 42.25
C HIS A 3 -57.45 4.82 40.84
N LEU A 4 -56.56 5.17 39.93
CA LEU A 4 -56.42 4.48 38.65
C LEU A 4 -55.86 3.09 38.96
N LEU A 5 -56.68 2.06 38.76
CA LEU A 5 -56.29 0.65 38.93
C LEU A 5 -55.22 0.28 37.90
N GLY A 6 -54.17 -0.42 38.33
CA GLY A 6 -53.21 -1.06 37.41
C GLY A 6 -53.84 -2.25 36.67
N ARG A 7 -53.26 -2.66 35.53
CA ARG A 7 -53.72 -3.79 34.70
C ARG A 7 -53.93 -5.08 35.51
N ASP A 8 -53.09 -5.28 36.52
CA ASP A 8 -53.05 -6.47 37.37
C ASP A 8 -54.21 -6.50 38.40
N GLU A 9 -54.86 -5.35 38.59
CA GLU A 9 -55.97 -5.15 39.52
C GLU A 9 -57.33 -5.07 38.79
N ALA A 10 -57.32 -5.22 37.45
CA ALA A 10 -58.50 -5.12 36.60
C ALA A 10 -59.22 -6.46 36.40
N PRO A 11 -60.57 -6.49 36.38
CA PRO A 11 -61.33 -7.70 36.08
C PRO A 11 -61.00 -8.26 34.69
N PRO A 12 -60.93 -9.60 34.49
CA PRO A 12 -60.52 -10.22 33.22
C PRO A 12 -61.30 -9.73 31.99
N LYS A 13 -62.60 -9.41 32.15
CA LYS A 13 -63.48 -8.89 31.08
C LYS A 13 -63.09 -7.50 30.56
N LEU A 14 -62.29 -6.74 31.31
CA LEU A 14 -61.81 -5.40 30.94
C LEU A 14 -60.39 -5.44 30.36
N GLN A 15 -59.61 -6.51 30.59
CA GLN A 15 -58.27 -6.65 30.03
C GLN A 15 -58.33 -6.82 28.50
N ASP A 16 -59.29 -7.59 27.98
CA ASP A 16 -59.51 -7.73 26.53
C ASP A 16 -59.92 -6.41 25.86
N LYS A 17 -60.76 -5.61 26.53
CA LYS A 17 -61.16 -4.28 26.02
C LYS A 17 -60.06 -3.23 26.12
N TRP A 18 -59.13 -3.38 27.06
CA TRP A 18 -57.98 -2.47 27.18
C TRP A 18 -56.94 -2.71 26.07
N ALA A 19 -56.76 -3.97 25.65
CA ALA A 19 -55.88 -4.33 24.54
C ALA A 19 -56.35 -3.78 23.18
N ASP A 20 -57.66 -3.56 23.00
CA ASP A 20 -58.23 -2.95 21.78
C ASP A 20 -58.01 -1.43 21.70
N ILE A 21 -57.73 -0.75 22.84
CA ILE A 21 -57.66 0.71 22.93
C ILE A 21 -56.20 1.20 23.06
N ASP A 22 -55.30 0.38 23.61
CA ASP A 22 -53.88 0.70 23.74
C ASP A 22 -53.07 0.05 22.59
N PRO A 23 -52.61 0.85 21.60
CA PRO A 23 -51.81 0.33 20.48
C PRO A 23 -50.51 -0.34 20.93
N HIS A 24 -49.95 0.09 22.05
CA HIS A 24 -48.73 -0.47 22.61
C HIS A 24 -48.98 -1.86 23.21
N ALA A 25 -50.10 -2.04 23.93
CA ALA A 25 -50.50 -3.33 24.45
C ALA A 25 -50.86 -4.31 23.32
N ARG A 26 -51.58 -3.85 22.29
CA ARG A 26 -51.90 -4.67 21.10
C ARG A 26 -50.64 -5.09 20.35
N ALA A 27 -49.69 -4.18 20.18
CA ALA A 27 -48.40 -4.49 19.58
C ALA A 27 -47.60 -5.50 20.42
N LYS A 28 -47.65 -5.38 21.75
CA LYS A 28 -46.97 -6.32 22.68
C LYS A 28 -47.59 -7.72 22.68
N ASP A 29 -48.93 -7.83 22.65
CA ASP A 29 -49.63 -9.11 22.55
C ASP A 29 -49.47 -9.75 21.16
N ALA A 30 -49.43 -8.95 20.09
CA ALA A 30 -49.11 -9.44 18.74
C ALA A 30 -47.65 -9.91 18.64
N ALA A 31 -46.70 -9.18 19.23
CA ALA A 31 -45.30 -9.55 19.29
C ALA A 31 -45.08 -10.85 20.10
N GLY A 32 -45.81 -11.05 21.20
CA GLY A 32 -45.76 -12.28 21.98
C GLY A 32 -46.32 -13.53 21.28
N LYS A 33 -47.00 -13.37 20.13
CA LYS A 33 -47.53 -14.45 19.29
C LYS A 33 -46.80 -14.56 17.93
N ALA A 34 -45.75 -13.78 17.70
CA ALA A 34 -45.07 -13.74 16.43
C ALA A 34 -44.11 -14.93 16.26
N ASP A 35 -44.16 -15.58 15.10
CA ASP A 35 -43.21 -16.66 14.73
C ASP A 35 -41.85 -16.11 14.26
N LEU A 36 -41.75 -14.80 14.05
CA LEU A 36 -40.56 -14.08 13.61
C LEU A 36 -40.18 -13.00 14.62
N VAL A 37 -38.94 -13.05 15.12
CA VAL A 37 -38.38 -12.04 16.03
C VAL A 37 -37.32 -11.24 15.29
N LEU A 38 -37.48 -9.92 15.26
CA LEU A 38 -36.46 -8.99 14.77
C LEU A 38 -35.73 -8.39 15.96
N ALA A 39 -34.43 -8.64 16.03
CA ALA A 39 -33.56 -8.18 17.11
C ALA A 39 -32.27 -7.59 16.56
N ASN A 40 -31.64 -6.70 17.32
CA ASN A 40 -30.30 -6.21 17.01
C ASN A 40 -29.26 -7.32 17.28
N HIS A 41 -28.20 -7.38 16.46
CA HIS A 41 -27.09 -8.31 16.63
C HIS A 41 -26.53 -8.32 18.05
N SER A 42 -26.23 -7.16 18.61
CA SER A 42 -25.63 -7.04 19.96
C SER A 42 -26.51 -7.68 21.03
N TYR A 43 -27.84 -7.60 20.88
CA TYR A 43 -28.78 -8.21 21.80
C TYR A 43 -28.78 -9.74 21.70
N VAL A 44 -28.72 -10.29 20.48
CA VAL A 44 -28.68 -11.74 20.25
C VAL A 44 -27.39 -12.34 20.83
N PHE A 45 -26.25 -11.70 20.60
CA PHE A 45 -24.96 -12.19 21.11
C PHE A 45 -24.84 -12.02 22.63
N ALA A 46 -25.34 -10.92 23.20
CA ALA A 46 -25.38 -10.73 24.66
C ALA A 46 -26.27 -11.77 25.34
N LEU A 47 -27.42 -12.11 24.75
CA LEU A 47 -28.27 -13.19 25.25
C LEU A 47 -27.56 -14.55 25.18
N ALA A 48 -26.89 -14.86 24.08
CA ALA A 48 -26.15 -16.11 23.94
C ALA A 48 -25.01 -16.22 24.99
N ASN A 49 -24.36 -15.12 25.32
CA ASN A 49 -23.34 -15.06 26.38
C ASN A 49 -23.91 -15.34 27.78
N ALA A 50 -25.19 -15.02 28.01
CA ALA A 50 -25.84 -15.14 29.32
C ALA A 50 -26.76 -16.37 29.47
N SER A 51 -27.08 -17.07 28.38
CA SER A 51 -28.13 -18.09 28.34
C SER A 51 -27.59 -19.52 28.38
N ASP A 52 -28.34 -20.42 29.00
CA ASP A 52 -28.14 -21.87 28.90
C ASP A 52 -28.59 -22.37 27.51
N PRO A 53 -27.71 -23.00 26.72
CA PRO A 53 -28.03 -23.50 25.39
C PRO A 53 -29.26 -24.41 25.33
N ALA A 54 -29.57 -25.12 26.41
CA ALA A 54 -30.69 -26.04 26.48
C ALA A 54 -32.09 -25.37 26.50
N LYS A 55 -32.16 -24.04 26.64
CA LYS A 55 -33.42 -23.29 26.78
C LYS A 55 -33.83 -22.46 25.55
N ASN A 56 -33.09 -22.55 24.45
CA ASN A 56 -33.40 -21.75 23.25
C ASN A 56 -34.50 -22.41 22.41
N GLU A 57 -35.65 -21.73 22.27
CA GLU A 57 -36.80 -22.22 21.48
C GLU A 57 -36.70 -21.87 19.98
N VAL A 58 -35.74 -21.00 19.59
CA VAL A 58 -35.59 -20.53 18.21
C VAL A 58 -34.63 -21.41 17.42
N ALA A 59 -35.13 -22.08 16.38
CA ALA A 59 -34.32 -23.00 15.57
C ALA A 59 -33.51 -22.33 14.45
N THR A 60 -33.91 -21.14 13.98
CA THR A 60 -33.31 -20.47 12.80
C THR A 60 -32.84 -19.06 13.14
N LEU A 61 -31.58 -18.76 12.84
CA LEU A 61 -30.99 -17.42 12.96
C LEU A 61 -30.68 -16.87 11.57
N ILE A 62 -31.15 -15.66 11.29
CA ILE A 62 -30.82 -14.90 10.07
C ILE A 62 -30.08 -13.64 10.50
N LEU A 63 -28.84 -13.50 10.05
CA LEU A 63 -28.00 -12.33 10.28
C LEU A 63 -27.89 -11.55 8.97
N ASP A 64 -28.57 -10.40 8.91
CA ASP A 64 -28.41 -9.43 7.82
C ASP A 64 -27.24 -8.50 8.14
N GLU A 65 -26.55 -7.98 7.13
CA GLU A 65 -25.28 -7.26 7.31
C GLU A 65 -24.26 -8.06 8.15
N ALA A 66 -24.21 -9.37 7.92
CA ALA A 66 -23.36 -10.32 8.64
C ALA A 66 -21.86 -9.99 8.63
N HIS A 67 -21.41 -9.07 7.77
CA HIS A 67 -20.04 -8.56 7.77
C HIS A 67 -19.68 -7.80 9.06
N ASN A 68 -20.67 -7.29 9.81
CA ASN A 68 -20.49 -6.57 11.09
C ASN A 68 -20.40 -7.51 12.30
N VAL A 69 -20.63 -8.81 12.12
CA VAL A 69 -20.67 -9.77 13.24
C VAL A 69 -19.37 -9.75 14.03
N ASP A 70 -18.22 -9.61 13.37
CA ASP A 70 -16.92 -9.54 14.03
C ASP A 70 -16.83 -8.37 15.01
N ASP A 71 -17.14 -7.16 14.55
CA ASP A 71 -17.05 -5.96 15.38
C ASP A 71 -18.09 -5.99 16.51
N VAL A 72 -19.32 -6.44 16.23
CA VAL A 72 -20.38 -6.53 17.25
C VAL A 72 -20.06 -7.56 18.32
N VAL A 73 -19.58 -8.75 17.94
CA VAL A 73 -19.20 -9.79 18.90
C VAL A 73 -17.97 -9.33 19.69
N THR A 74 -16.98 -8.73 19.04
CA THR A 74 -15.82 -8.14 19.71
C THR A 74 -16.27 -7.13 20.77
N GLU A 75 -17.21 -6.25 20.45
CA GLU A 75 -17.78 -5.27 21.39
C GLU A 75 -18.52 -5.94 22.56
N VAL A 76 -19.38 -6.93 22.28
CA VAL A 76 -20.13 -7.66 23.31
C VAL A 76 -19.23 -8.46 24.25
N LEU A 77 -18.12 -9.00 23.75
CA LEU A 77 -17.14 -9.76 24.53
C LEU A 77 -16.08 -8.88 25.20
N THR A 78 -16.01 -7.59 24.85
CA THR A 78 -15.09 -6.67 25.50
C THR A 78 -15.55 -6.46 26.94
N LYS A 79 -14.63 -6.68 27.88
CA LYS A 79 -14.88 -6.39 29.30
C LYS A 79 -14.47 -4.96 29.61
N HIS A 80 -15.29 -4.27 30.41
CA HIS A 80 -15.14 -2.85 30.70
C HIS A 80 -14.88 -2.63 32.20
N PHE A 81 -13.68 -2.16 32.54
CA PHE A 81 -13.41 -1.59 33.85
C PHE A 81 -13.65 -0.07 33.81
N ALA A 82 -14.75 0.36 34.43
CA ALA A 82 -15.24 1.74 34.42
C ALA A 82 -15.26 2.37 35.84
N PRO A 83 -14.10 2.59 36.46
CA PRO A 83 -13.99 2.93 37.88
C PRO A 83 -14.61 4.28 38.25
N TRP A 84 -14.49 5.31 37.39
CA TRP A 84 -15.16 6.60 37.62
C TRP A 84 -16.68 6.54 37.47
N ARG A 85 -17.21 5.59 36.70
CA ARG A 85 -18.66 5.35 36.62
C ARG A 85 -19.15 4.67 37.89
N LEU A 86 -18.43 3.64 38.35
CA LEU A 86 -18.72 2.95 39.61
C LEU A 86 -18.63 3.92 40.81
N GLN A 87 -17.61 4.79 40.85
CA GLN A 87 -17.47 5.82 41.90
C GLN A 87 -18.70 6.74 41.94
N ARG A 88 -19.13 7.29 40.80
CA ARG A 88 -20.31 8.15 40.72
C ARG A 88 -21.61 7.44 41.11
N GLU A 89 -21.72 6.15 40.79
CA GLU A 89 -22.86 5.32 41.21
C GLU A 89 -22.89 5.16 42.73
N LEU A 90 -21.76 4.79 43.35
CA LEU A 90 -21.63 4.68 44.81
C LEU A 90 -21.92 6.03 45.49
N ASP A 91 -21.36 7.13 44.99
CA ASP A 91 -21.61 8.49 45.49
C ASP A 91 -23.11 8.86 45.42
N SER A 92 -23.79 8.46 44.35
CA SER A 92 -25.24 8.69 44.17
C SER A 92 -26.10 7.82 45.09
N LEU A 93 -25.69 6.58 45.35
CA LEU A 93 -26.38 5.65 46.26
C LEU A 93 -26.20 6.04 47.73
N LEU A 94 -25.04 6.60 48.09
CA LEU A 94 -24.69 7.03 49.44
C LEU A 94 -25.13 8.47 49.75
N LYS A 95 -24.96 9.40 48.80
CA LYS A 95 -25.19 10.86 48.92
C LYS A 95 -24.78 11.38 50.30
N ARG A 96 -23.47 11.50 50.54
CA ARG A 96 -22.95 12.00 51.82
C ARG A 96 -23.14 13.52 51.94
N ASP A 97 -23.51 13.99 53.13
CA ASP A 97 -23.54 15.43 53.43
C ASP A 97 -22.15 15.99 53.77
N GLN A 98 -22.05 17.30 54.01
CA GLN A 98 -20.78 17.97 54.37
C GLN A 98 -20.15 17.44 55.67
N LYS A 99 -20.89 16.69 56.48
CA LYS A 99 -20.41 16.03 57.71
C LYS A 99 -20.12 14.53 57.49
N GLY A 100 -20.23 14.03 56.26
CA GLY A 100 -19.95 12.65 55.87
C GLY A 100 -21.11 11.67 56.09
N HIS A 101 -22.29 12.12 56.53
CA HIS A 101 -23.42 11.21 56.78
C HIS A 101 -24.14 10.84 55.49
N ALA A 102 -24.42 9.55 55.29
CA ALA A 102 -25.17 9.07 54.13
C ALA A 102 -26.65 9.54 54.18
N GLN A 103 -27.12 10.14 53.09
CA GLN A 103 -28.50 10.58 52.88
C GLN A 103 -29.17 9.88 51.70
N GLY A 104 -28.43 9.08 50.95
CA GLY A 104 -28.90 8.34 49.79
C GLY A 104 -29.69 7.08 50.14
N LEU A 105 -29.97 6.28 49.12
CA LEU A 105 -30.77 5.05 49.23
C LEU A 105 -30.16 4.07 50.26
N TYR A 106 -28.82 3.97 50.29
CA TYR A 106 -28.10 3.01 51.12
C TYR A 106 -27.91 3.44 52.57
N ARG A 107 -28.39 4.64 52.94
CA ARG A 107 -28.52 5.07 54.34
C ARG A 107 -29.25 4.02 55.18
N SER A 108 -30.30 3.43 54.62
CA SER A 108 -31.13 2.42 55.30
C SER A 108 -30.38 1.11 55.62
N LEU A 109 -29.28 0.83 54.91
CA LEU A 109 -28.41 -0.32 55.14
C LEU A 109 -27.30 0.02 56.14
N ILE A 110 -26.60 1.14 55.93
CA ILE A 110 -25.40 1.56 56.68
C ILE A 110 -25.74 2.09 58.08
N HIS A 111 -26.90 2.73 58.21
CA HIS A 111 -27.39 3.28 59.49
C HIS A 111 -28.65 2.55 59.97
N HIS A 112 -28.79 1.26 59.64
CA HIS A 112 -29.93 0.46 60.07
C HIS A 112 -30.04 0.46 61.62
N PRO A 113 -31.22 0.72 62.22
CA PRO A 113 -31.36 0.82 63.69
C PRO A 113 -30.90 -0.42 64.46
N GLN A 114 -30.99 -1.59 63.82
CA GLN A 114 -30.61 -2.90 64.37
C GLN A 114 -29.36 -3.47 63.69
N ILE A 115 -28.48 -2.65 63.11
CA ILE A 115 -27.30 -3.15 62.38
C ILE A 115 -26.46 -4.14 63.20
N LYS A 116 -26.38 -3.96 64.54
CA LYS A 116 -25.68 -4.86 65.46
C LYS A 116 -26.28 -6.27 65.57
N GLN A 117 -27.53 -6.46 65.15
CA GLN A 117 -28.24 -7.75 65.15
C GLN A 117 -28.17 -8.44 63.79
N HIS A 118 -27.62 -7.78 62.77
CA HIS A 118 -27.51 -8.28 61.40
C HIS A 118 -26.04 -8.23 60.95
N PRO A 119 -25.26 -9.32 61.18
CA PRO A 119 -23.83 -9.38 60.84
C PRO A 119 -23.54 -9.01 59.38
N GLN A 120 -24.42 -9.38 58.45
CA GLN A 120 -24.27 -9.09 57.02
C GLN A 120 -24.34 -7.59 56.70
N LEU A 121 -25.19 -6.82 57.40
CA LEU A 121 -25.24 -5.36 57.22
C LEU A 121 -23.97 -4.68 57.75
N GLN A 122 -23.39 -5.20 58.84
CA GLN A 122 -22.12 -4.69 59.38
C GLN A 122 -20.97 -4.98 58.41
N GLU A 123 -20.89 -6.20 57.91
CA GLU A 123 -19.86 -6.61 56.96
C GLU A 123 -19.99 -5.83 55.66
N PHE A 124 -21.20 -5.72 55.10
CA PHE A 124 -21.45 -4.90 53.91
C PHE A 124 -21.04 -3.45 54.10
N SER A 125 -21.41 -2.82 55.22
CA SER A 125 -21.03 -1.44 55.52
C SER A 125 -19.50 -1.27 55.57
N ALA A 126 -18.79 -2.19 56.22
CA ALA A 126 -17.33 -2.14 56.34
C ALA A 126 -16.63 -2.37 54.99
N ARG A 127 -17.12 -3.31 54.18
CA ARG A 127 -16.60 -3.58 52.83
C ARG A 127 -16.87 -2.43 51.87
N LEU A 128 -18.06 -1.83 51.96
CA LEU A 128 -18.45 -0.68 51.14
C LEU A 128 -17.55 0.52 51.42
N GLU A 129 -17.28 0.84 52.69
CA GLU A 129 -16.38 1.93 53.07
C GLU A 129 -14.93 1.68 52.58
N LYS A 130 -14.47 0.43 52.67
CA LYS A 130 -13.15 0.03 52.15
C LYS A 130 -13.06 0.22 50.62
N VAL A 131 -14.09 -0.20 49.88
CA VAL A 131 -14.16 -0.03 48.42
C VAL A 131 -14.26 1.45 48.05
N GLU A 132 -15.11 2.24 48.71
CA GLU A 132 -15.25 3.69 48.48
C GLU A 132 -13.89 4.40 48.61
N THR A 133 -13.16 4.10 49.69
CA THR A 133 -11.84 4.68 49.96
C THR A 133 -10.80 4.24 48.94
N ALA A 134 -10.72 2.93 48.67
CA ALA A 134 -9.74 2.38 47.72
C ALA A 134 -9.99 2.85 46.29
N LEU A 135 -11.26 2.88 45.86
CA LEU A 135 -11.66 3.33 44.53
C LEU A 135 -11.39 4.82 44.34
N ALA A 136 -11.71 5.66 45.33
CA ALA A 136 -11.45 7.09 45.27
C ALA A 136 -9.94 7.41 45.20
N ALA A 137 -9.13 6.73 46.01
CA ALA A 137 -7.67 6.87 45.96
C ALA A 137 -7.12 6.43 44.60
N TRP A 138 -7.55 5.27 44.11
CA TRP A 138 -7.12 4.75 42.81
C TRP A 138 -7.51 5.68 41.65
N CYS A 139 -8.76 6.17 41.61
CA CYS A 139 -9.22 7.11 40.59
C CYS A 139 -8.42 8.42 40.59
N SER A 140 -8.00 8.90 41.77
CA SER A 140 -7.16 10.08 41.90
C SER A 140 -5.77 9.84 41.30
N ASP A 141 -5.09 8.78 41.72
CA ASP A 141 -3.74 8.43 41.23
C ASP A 141 -3.75 8.13 39.73
N ALA A 142 -4.78 7.43 39.25
CA ALA A 142 -4.99 7.15 37.83
C ALA A 142 -5.22 8.43 37.02
N SER A 143 -6.00 9.38 37.54
CA SER A 143 -6.21 10.67 36.87
C SER A 143 -4.91 11.47 36.76
N GLU A 144 -4.03 11.42 37.76
CA GLU A 144 -2.73 12.09 37.73
C GLU A 144 -1.82 11.44 36.69
N ARG A 145 -1.76 10.09 36.66
CA ARG A 145 -1.04 9.33 35.63
C ARG A 145 -1.52 9.68 34.23
N LEU A 146 -2.83 9.75 34.00
CA LEU A 146 -3.40 10.15 32.71
C LEU A 146 -3.01 11.58 32.35
N ALA A 147 -3.08 12.52 33.29
CA ALA A 147 -2.68 13.91 33.03
C ALA A 147 -1.22 14.02 32.55
N ASP A 148 -0.32 13.21 33.11
CA ASP A 148 1.08 13.17 32.71
C ASP A 148 1.28 12.49 31.35
N MET A 149 0.58 11.37 31.07
CA MET A 149 0.59 10.71 29.75
C MET A 149 0.10 11.66 28.65
N MET A 150 -0.93 12.46 28.95
CA MET A 150 -1.58 13.35 27.99
C MET A 150 -0.92 14.74 27.91
N ALA A 151 0.13 15.02 28.70
CA ALA A 151 0.73 16.35 28.82
C ALA A 151 1.34 16.90 27.51
N ASN A 152 1.81 16.01 26.62
CA ASN A 152 2.44 16.38 25.34
C ASN A 152 1.46 16.38 24.16
N LEU A 153 0.17 16.09 24.38
CA LEU A 153 -0.82 16.17 23.33
C LEU A 153 -1.07 17.64 22.98
N GLN A 154 -0.58 18.03 21.79
CA GLN A 154 -0.62 19.42 21.35
C GLN A 154 -2.05 19.97 21.20
N GLU A 155 -3.06 19.10 21.07
CA GLU A 155 -4.46 19.51 20.91
C GLU A 155 -5.44 18.32 21.04
N ILE A 156 -6.32 18.33 22.06
CA ILE A 156 -7.30 17.25 22.36
C ILE A 156 -8.69 17.66 21.88
N ASP A 157 -9.43 16.73 21.26
CA ASP A 157 -10.86 16.90 21.00
C ASP A 157 -11.65 16.37 22.21
N PRO A 158 -12.29 17.22 23.03
CA PRO A 158 -12.96 16.77 24.24
C PRO A 158 -14.20 15.89 23.99
N GLU A 159 -14.69 15.81 22.75
CA GLU A 159 -15.84 14.94 22.41
C GLU A 159 -15.46 13.48 22.13
N PHE A 160 -14.17 13.16 21.97
CA PHE A 160 -13.69 11.81 21.67
C PHE A 160 -12.66 11.33 22.70
N PRO A 161 -12.73 10.05 23.10
CA PRO A 161 -11.70 9.48 23.95
C PRO A 161 -10.35 9.40 23.21
N VAL A 162 -9.27 9.50 23.97
CA VAL A 162 -7.92 9.21 23.52
C VAL A 162 -7.62 7.77 23.89
N ALA A 163 -7.57 6.89 22.88
CA ALA A 163 -7.22 5.50 23.08
C ALA A 163 -5.70 5.32 23.34
N PHE A 164 -5.33 4.45 24.27
CA PHE A 164 -3.94 4.13 24.62
C PHE A 164 -3.76 2.63 24.95
N HIS A 165 -2.55 2.10 24.82
CA HIS A 165 -2.22 0.73 25.24
C HIS A 165 -2.15 0.66 26.77
N ALA A 166 -2.81 -0.32 27.41
CA ALA A 166 -2.86 -0.38 28.88
C ALA A 166 -1.46 -0.53 29.51
N GLU A 167 -0.52 -1.15 28.81
CA GLU A 167 0.89 -1.27 29.20
C GLU A 167 1.58 0.08 29.42
N GLU A 168 1.17 1.11 28.66
CA GLU A 168 1.71 2.47 28.81
C GLU A 168 1.14 3.17 30.05
N PHE A 169 -0.04 2.75 30.53
CA PHE A 169 -0.72 3.33 31.67
C PHE A 169 -0.19 2.79 33.00
N TRP A 170 0.09 1.49 33.07
CA TRP A 170 0.50 0.84 34.31
C TRP A 170 1.87 1.29 34.83
N ILE A 171 1.90 1.64 36.12
CA ILE A 171 3.12 1.85 36.91
C ILE A 171 3.01 1.02 38.20
N GLU A 172 4.14 0.63 38.79
CA GLU A 172 4.16 -0.30 39.93
C GLU A 172 3.22 0.09 41.08
N PRO A 173 3.16 1.36 41.56
CA PRO A 173 2.23 1.75 42.62
C PRO A 173 0.75 1.62 42.22
N LEU A 174 0.41 2.00 40.99
CA LEU A 174 -0.97 1.99 40.48
C LEU A 174 -1.46 0.57 40.22
N TYR A 175 -0.55 -0.30 39.75
CA TYR A 175 -0.83 -1.71 39.53
C TYR A 175 -1.04 -2.47 40.85
N ALA A 176 -0.22 -2.18 41.87
CA ALA A 176 -0.39 -2.77 43.21
C ALA A 176 -1.70 -2.34 43.87
N SER A 177 -2.08 -1.05 43.79
CA SER A 177 -3.35 -0.57 44.33
C SER A 177 -4.56 -1.11 43.56
N ALA A 178 -4.44 -1.31 42.24
CA ALA A 178 -5.48 -1.96 41.43
C ALA A 178 -5.75 -3.41 41.87
N LYS A 179 -4.70 -4.19 42.20
CA LYS A 179 -4.87 -5.56 42.71
C LYS A 179 -5.64 -5.60 44.05
N ALA A 180 -5.30 -4.70 44.96
CA ALA A 180 -6.01 -4.59 46.24
C ALA A 180 -7.48 -4.14 46.07
N LEU A 181 -7.75 -3.30 45.06
CA LEU A 181 -9.09 -2.89 44.68
C LEU A 181 -9.89 -4.07 44.11
N HIS A 182 -9.32 -4.87 43.21
CA HIS A 182 -9.94 -6.07 42.65
C HIS A 182 -10.43 -7.04 43.75
N GLU A 183 -9.56 -7.36 44.73
CA GLU A 183 -9.94 -8.19 45.89
C GLU A 183 -11.09 -7.56 46.70
N SER A 184 -11.05 -6.25 46.90
CA SER A 184 -12.06 -5.53 47.67
C SER A 184 -13.42 -5.49 46.95
N LEU A 185 -13.43 -5.35 45.63
CA LEU A 185 -14.65 -5.42 44.80
C LEU A 185 -15.28 -6.81 44.85
N GLY A 186 -14.49 -7.87 44.71
CA GLY A 186 -14.98 -9.25 44.80
C GLY A 186 -15.60 -9.57 46.17
N LEU A 187 -14.96 -9.13 47.26
CA LEU A 187 -15.49 -9.30 48.61
C LEU A 187 -16.79 -8.50 48.84
N LEU A 188 -16.89 -7.28 48.31
CA LEU A 188 -18.12 -6.49 48.38
C LEU A 188 -19.25 -7.12 47.57
N SER A 189 -18.95 -7.66 46.39
CA SER A 189 -19.95 -8.35 45.58
C SER A 189 -20.51 -9.58 46.31
N ALA A 190 -19.64 -10.43 46.87
CA ALA A 190 -20.05 -11.63 47.60
C ALA A 190 -20.99 -11.32 48.79
N ILE A 191 -20.69 -10.27 49.57
CA ILE A 191 -21.57 -9.87 50.68
C ILE A 191 -22.86 -9.19 50.19
N THR A 192 -22.82 -8.52 49.03
CA THR A 192 -24.01 -7.95 48.38
C THR A 192 -24.97 -9.05 47.93
N HIS A 193 -24.46 -10.13 47.34
CA HIS A 193 -25.24 -11.32 46.96
C HIS A 193 -25.99 -11.91 48.15
N GLN A 194 -25.27 -12.17 49.26
CA GLN A 194 -25.88 -12.68 50.51
C GLN A 194 -26.98 -11.74 51.03
N LEU A 195 -26.74 -10.43 50.95
CA LEU A 195 -27.72 -9.43 51.35
C LEU A 195 -28.97 -9.40 50.49
N ILE A 196 -28.88 -9.73 49.20
CA ILE A 196 -30.05 -9.82 48.31
C ILE A 196 -30.93 -11.00 48.72
N GLU A 197 -30.34 -12.16 49.02
CA GLU A 197 -31.06 -13.34 49.51
C GLU A 197 -31.76 -13.05 50.85
N ASP A 198 -31.07 -12.36 51.76
CA ASP A 198 -31.57 -12.06 53.10
C ASP A 198 -32.43 -10.79 53.18
N ALA A 199 -32.49 -9.97 52.13
CA ALA A 199 -33.20 -8.68 52.14
C ALA A 199 -34.68 -8.81 52.52
N ALA A 200 -35.32 -9.93 52.20
CA ALA A 200 -36.72 -10.21 52.55
C ALA A 200 -36.91 -10.44 54.06
N SER A 201 -35.86 -10.86 54.78
CA SER A 201 -35.90 -11.14 56.22
C SER A 201 -35.63 -9.92 57.10
N ILE A 202 -35.01 -8.87 56.54
CA ILE A 202 -34.61 -7.66 57.26
C ILE A 202 -35.78 -6.66 57.29
N LYS A 203 -36.40 -6.51 58.47
CA LYS A 203 -37.51 -5.56 58.66
C LYS A 203 -37.03 -4.11 58.63
N GLY A 204 -37.69 -3.27 57.82
CA GLY A 204 -37.42 -1.82 57.76
C GLY A 204 -36.69 -1.35 56.50
N LEU A 205 -36.34 -2.25 55.58
CA LEU A 205 -35.73 -1.89 54.30
C LEU A 205 -36.76 -1.33 53.30
N PRO A 206 -36.43 -0.25 52.57
CA PRO A 206 -37.24 0.24 51.45
C PRO A 206 -37.42 -0.82 50.34
N ARG A 207 -38.61 -0.89 49.72
CA ARG A 207 -38.92 -1.84 48.63
C ARG A 207 -37.99 -1.78 47.42
N ARG A 208 -37.27 -0.67 47.23
CA ARG A 208 -36.34 -0.47 46.10
C ARG A 208 -34.93 -1.00 46.37
N ILE A 209 -34.60 -1.37 47.61
CA ILE A 209 -33.26 -1.85 47.99
C ILE A 209 -32.87 -3.13 47.27
N PRO A 210 -33.70 -4.21 47.23
CA PRO A 210 -33.28 -5.46 46.60
C PRO A 210 -32.87 -5.28 45.14
N GLY A 211 -33.71 -4.59 44.35
CA GLY A 211 -33.39 -4.30 42.94
C GLY A 211 -32.16 -3.40 42.75
N SER A 212 -31.93 -2.46 43.68
CA SER A 212 -30.70 -1.64 43.66
C SER A 212 -29.46 -2.44 44.02
N LEU A 213 -29.56 -3.38 44.98
CA LEU A 213 -28.45 -4.26 45.35
C LEU A 213 -28.11 -5.21 44.21
N SER A 214 -29.10 -5.78 43.51
CA SER A 214 -28.86 -6.62 42.33
C SER A 214 -28.19 -5.84 41.20
N SER A 215 -28.59 -4.58 40.97
CA SER A 215 -27.92 -3.72 39.98
C SER A 215 -26.47 -3.42 40.38
N LEU A 216 -26.22 -3.15 41.66
CA LEU A 216 -24.87 -2.89 42.15
C LEU A 216 -23.99 -4.16 42.09
N GLU A 217 -24.51 -5.31 42.50
CA GLU A 217 -23.81 -6.59 42.42
C GLU A 217 -23.35 -6.88 40.99
N ALA A 218 -24.23 -6.68 40.00
CA ALA A 218 -23.90 -6.85 38.59
C ALA A 218 -22.74 -5.94 38.16
N HIS A 219 -22.79 -4.64 38.48
CA HIS A 219 -21.72 -3.72 38.14
C HIS A 219 -20.41 -3.99 38.92
N LEU A 220 -20.49 -4.46 40.16
CA LEU A 220 -19.32 -4.87 40.95
C LEU A 220 -18.64 -6.10 40.34
N ASN A 221 -19.42 -7.10 39.95
CA ASN A 221 -18.91 -8.30 39.28
C ASN A 221 -18.27 -7.94 37.93
N GLU A 222 -18.95 -7.14 37.11
CA GLU A 222 -18.42 -6.68 35.81
C GLU A 222 -17.08 -5.96 35.97
N ASN A 223 -16.98 -5.02 36.91
CA ASN A 223 -15.73 -4.28 37.15
C ASN A 223 -14.64 -5.17 37.78
N ALA A 224 -15.01 -6.07 38.69
CA ALA A 224 -14.05 -6.99 39.31
C ALA A 224 -13.46 -7.94 38.26
N GLU A 225 -14.31 -8.56 37.44
CA GLU A 225 -13.90 -9.48 36.37
C GLU A 225 -13.04 -8.75 35.33
N ALA A 226 -13.49 -7.59 34.84
CA ALA A 226 -12.73 -6.79 33.88
C ALA A 226 -11.35 -6.38 34.44
N LEU A 227 -11.28 -6.00 35.72
CA LEU A 227 -10.02 -5.64 36.36
C LEU A 227 -9.10 -6.85 36.56
N GLY A 228 -9.65 -8.03 36.83
CA GLY A 228 -8.90 -9.28 36.91
C GLY A 228 -8.22 -9.62 35.58
N ASP A 229 -8.99 -9.57 34.49
CA ASP A 229 -8.51 -9.84 33.12
C ASP A 229 -7.36 -8.91 32.72
N LEU A 230 -7.40 -7.63 33.11
CA LEU A 230 -6.33 -6.66 32.83
C LEU A 230 -4.97 -7.05 33.45
N PHE A 231 -4.94 -7.97 34.41
CA PHE A 231 -3.71 -8.49 35.02
C PHE A 231 -3.19 -9.76 34.35
N GLU A 232 -4.00 -10.42 33.53
CA GLU A 232 -3.62 -11.63 32.83
C GLU A 232 -2.95 -11.30 31.49
N SER A 233 -1.87 -12.02 31.17
CA SER A 233 -1.23 -11.94 29.86
C SER A 233 -1.67 -13.13 29.02
N ARG A 234 -2.42 -12.86 27.96
CA ARG A 234 -2.90 -13.83 26.99
C ARG A 234 -2.60 -13.34 25.59
N GLU A 235 -2.18 -14.24 24.70
CA GLU A 235 -1.84 -13.88 23.32
C GLU A 235 -3.05 -13.50 22.46
N ASP A 236 -4.25 -13.95 22.84
CA ASP A 236 -5.51 -13.76 22.12
C ASP A 236 -6.35 -12.59 22.66
N VAL A 237 -5.80 -11.75 23.55
CA VAL A 237 -6.48 -10.61 24.17
C VAL A 237 -5.60 -9.37 24.11
N VAL A 238 -6.23 -8.21 23.93
CA VAL A 238 -5.57 -6.90 24.03
C VAL A 238 -6.16 -6.08 25.17
N HIS A 239 -5.27 -5.51 25.98
CA HIS A 239 -5.61 -4.58 27.05
C HIS A 239 -5.35 -3.14 26.60
N TRP A 240 -6.36 -2.29 26.69
CA TRP A 240 -6.30 -0.91 26.23
C TRP A 240 -7.18 0.01 27.07
N GLY A 241 -7.11 1.32 26.86
CA GLY A 241 -7.95 2.27 27.59
C GLY A 241 -8.34 3.49 26.79
N ASP A 242 -9.45 4.12 27.19
CA ASP A 242 -10.04 5.30 26.57
C ASP A 242 -10.07 6.47 27.55
N ALA A 243 -9.17 7.43 27.38
CA ALA A 243 -9.08 8.61 28.25
C ALA A 243 -9.96 9.76 27.75
N ARG A 244 -10.74 10.36 28.65
CA ARG A 244 -11.64 11.49 28.39
C ARG A 244 -11.41 12.61 29.39
N THR A 245 -11.57 13.86 28.94
CA THR A 245 -11.59 15.02 29.82
C THR A 245 -13.05 15.50 29.99
N PRO A 246 -13.58 15.55 31.23
CA PRO A 246 -14.90 16.10 31.48
C PRO A 246 -14.99 17.56 31.05
N LEU A 247 -16.17 17.99 30.61
CA LEU A 247 -16.42 19.37 30.19
C LEU A 247 -17.25 20.12 31.24
N ASP A 248 -16.88 21.37 31.52
CA ASP A 248 -17.62 22.29 32.35
C ASP A 248 -18.92 22.78 31.66
N ALA A 249 -19.75 23.54 32.39
CA ALA A 249 -21.00 24.09 31.88
C ALA A 249 -20.84 25.06 30.68
N GLN A 250 -19.61 25.48 30.37
CA GLN A 250 -19.25 26.32 29.22
C GLN A 250 -18.53 25.52 28.12
N GLY A 251 -18.49 24.19 28.22
CA GLY A 251 -17.87 23.30 27.24
C GLY A 251 -16.34 23.32 27.25
N ARG A 252 -15.71 23.75 28.34
CA ARG A 252 -14.24 23.73 28.52
C ARG A 252 -13.81 22.55 29.39
N PRO A 253 -12.62 21.95 29.13
CA PRO A 253 -12.11 20.87 29.98
C PRO A 253 -12.04 21.29 31.45
N GLU A 254 -12.63 20.48 32.33
CA GLU A 254 -12.55 20.68 33.77
C GLU A 254 -11.09 20.62 34.23
N ARG A 255 -10.74 21.43 35.23
CA ARG A 255 -9.36 21.53 35.73
C ARG A 255 -9.30 21.30 37.24
N SER A 256 -8.29 20.55 37.66
CA SER A 256 -7.93 20.36 39.07
C SER A 256 -6.44 20.68 39.25
N GLY A 257 -6.09 21.52 40.22
CA GLY A 257 -4.70 21.90 40.49
C GLY A 257 -3.95 22.56 39.32
N GLY A 258 -4.66 23.17 38.36
CA GLY A 258 -4.08 23.79 37.17
C GLY A 258 -3.84 22.86 35.97
N LYS A 259 -3.99 21.53 36.15
CA LYS A 259 -4.00 20.53 35.08
C LYS A 259 -5.44 20.18 34.69
N SER A 260 -5.67 19.72 33.45
CA SER A 260 -6.98 19.19 33.04
C SER A 260 -7.26 17.88 33.77
N LEU A 261 -8.52 17.69 34.22
CA LEU A 261 -8.97 16.45 34.82
C LEU A 261 -9.15 15.38 33.74
N TRP A 262 -8.69 14.16 34.01
CA TRP A 262 -8.79 13.03 33.11
C TRP A 262 -9.45 11.84 33.79
N THR A 263 -10.33 11.18 33.04
CA THR A 263 -10.98 9.92 33.43
C THR A 263 -10.69 8.91 32.34
N ALA A 264 -10.69 7.61 32.64
CA ALA A 264 -10.56 6.58 31.62
C ALA A 264 -11.46 5.39 31.88
N GLU A 265 -11.74 4.63 30.83
CA GLU A 265 -12.21 3.25 30.94
C GLU A 265 -11.08 2.35 30.44
N LEU A 266 -10.86 1.23 31.11
CA LEU A 266 -9.89 0.22 30.69
C LEU A 266 -10.65 -0.99 30.18
N HIS A 267 -10.13 -1.59 29.12
CA HIS A 267 -10.82 -2.60 28.33
C HIS A 267 -9.93 -3.82 28.12
N SER A 268 -10.54 -4.99 28.20
CA SER A 268 -9.95 -6.27 27.78
C SER A 268 -10.77 -6.79 26.60
N THR A 269 -10.16 -6.86 25.42
CA THR A 269 -10.85 -7.18 24.16
C THR A 269 -10.25 -8.46 23.54
N PRO A 270 -11.04 -9.48 23.22
CA PRO A 270 -10.55 -10.66 22.49
C PRO A 270 -10.17 -10.31 21.04
N LEU A 271 -9.12 -10.94 20.54
CA LEU A 271 -8.59 -10.72 19.18
C LEU A 271 -9.15 -11.72 18.17
N ASP A 272 -9.53 -12.92 18.61
CA ASP A 272 -10.23 -13.93 17.81
C ASP A 272 -11.58 -14.28 18.47
N ILE A 273 -12.65 -14.19 17.69
CA ILE A 273 -14.02 -14.51 18.13
C ILE A 273 -14.53 -15.83 17.54
N ALA A 274 -13.81 -16.44 16.60
CA ALA A 274 -14.27 -17.62 15.87
C ALA A 274 -14.49 -18.81 16.81
N ALA A 275 -13.60 -19.00 17.79
CA ALA A 275 -13.75 -20.01 18.83
C ALA A 275 -15.03 -19.78 19.65
N TRP A 276 -15.26 -18.55 20.11
CA TRP A 276 -16.45 -18.21 20.89
C TRP A 276 -17.75 -18.44 20.11
N LEU A 277 -17.80 -18.05 18.82
CA LEU A 277 -18.96 -18.29 17.96
C LEU A 277 -19.25 -19.79 17.78
N ARG A 278 -18.22 -20.62 17.62
CA ARG A 278 -18.37 -22.08 17.50
C ARG A 278 -18.94 -22.73 18.75
N GLU A 279 -18.58 -22.21 19.93
CA GLU A 279 -18.99 -22.78 21.21
C GLU A 279 -20.34 -22.24 21.70
N ASN A 280 -20.64 -20.96 21.42
CA ASN A 280 -21.76 -20.25 22.05
C ASN A 280 -22.90 -19.90 21.09
N ILE A 281 -22.66 -19.83 19.77
CA ILE A 281 -23.70 -19.48 18.78
C ILE A 281 -24.07 -20.66 17.90
N ASN A 282 -23.08 -21.37 17.37
CA ASN A 282 -23.33 -22.49 16.45
C ASN A 282 -24.16 -23.62 17.09
N PRO A 283 -24.04 -23.95 18.38
CA PRO A 283 -24.89 -24.99 18.99
C PRO A 283 -26.33 -24.52 19.25
N LEU A 284 -26.55 -23.21 19.42
CA LEU A 284 -27.86 -22.64 19.79
C LEU A 284 -28.89 -22.67 18.67
N TYR A 285 -28.45 -22.60 17.42
CA TYR A 285 -29.33 -22.42 16.26
C TYR A 285 -29.05 -23.50 15.22
N LYS A 286 -30.07 -24.31 14.92
CA LYS A 286 -29.98 -25.41 13.95
C LYS A 286 -29.76 -24.93 12.53
N HIS A 287 -30.40 -23.82 12.15
CA HIS A 287 -30.28 -23.19 10.83
C HIS A 287 -29.71 -21.79 10.99
N ARG A 288 -28.67 -21.46 10.21
CA ARG A 288 -27.97 -20.18 10.27
C ARG A 288 -27.82 -19.62 8.86
N ILE A 289 -28.28 -18.40 8.64
CA ILE A 289 -28.21 -17.73 7.34
C ILE A 289 -27.48 -16.40 7.53
N TYR A 290 -26.37 -16.24 6.83
CA TYR A 290 -25.57 -15.01 6.86
C TYR A 290 -25.76 -14.28 5.53
N LEU A 291 -26.30 -13.07 5.59
CA LEU A 291 -26.58 -12.23 4.43
C LEU A 291 -25.77 -10.95 4.55
N SER A 292 -25.02 -10.65 3.51
CA SER A 292 -24.36 -9.36 3.31
C SER A 292 -23.80 -9.39 1.90
N ALA A 293 -23.78 -8.23 1.24
CA ALA A 293 -23.19 -8.16 -0.10
C ALA A 293 -21.70 -7.81 -0.12
N THR A 294 -21.00 -8.04 0.99
CA THR A 294 -19.53 -8.01 1.09
C THR A 294 -18.94 -9.27 1.74
N LEU A 295 -19.71 -10.36 1.81
CA LEU A 295 -19.21 -11.62 2.39
C LEU A 295 -18.02 -12.21 1.60
N THR A 296 -17.93 -11.93 0.29
CA THR A 296 -16.90 -12.52 -0.56
C THR A 296 -15.76 -11.57 -0.91
N ILE A 297 -14.55 -12.11 -1.02
CA ILE A 297 -13.40 -11.43 -1.62
C ILE A 297 -13.07 -12.10 -2.95
N GLY A 298 -13.29 -11.41 -4.07
CA GLY A 298 -13.03 -12.00 -5.40
C GLY A 298 -13.91 -13.21 -5.74
N GLY A 299 -15.07 -13.34 -5.09
CA GLY A 299 -15.97 -14.50 -5.22
C GLY A 299 -15.71 -15.62 -4.22
N ASP A 300 -14.68 -15.50 -3.39
CA ASP A 300 -14.34 -16.47 -2.35
C ASP A 300 -14.94 -16.11 -0.98
N PHE A 301 -15.55 -17.09 -0.31
CA PHE A 301 -16.14 -17.00 1.03
C PHE A 301 -15.19 -17.48 2.15
N GLY A 302 -14.03 -18.05 1.82
CA GLY A 302 -13.05 -18.55 2.81
C GLY A 302 -12.76 -17.55 3.94
N PRO A 303 -12.34 -16.30 3.64
CA PRO A 303 -11.97 -15.32 4.67
C PRO A 303 -13.09 -14.91 5.64
N ILE A 304 -14.36 -14.99 5.22
CA ILE A 304 -15.49 -14.74 6.13
C ILE A 304 -15.85 -16.00 6.93
N CYS A 305 -15.72 -17.18 6.33
CA CYS A 305 -16.00 -18.45 7.02
C CYS A 305 -15.00 -18.67 8.16
N GLU A 306 -13.71 -18.44 7.92
CA GLU A 306 -12.65 -18.48 8.93
C GLU A 306 -12.98 -17.58 10.12
N ARG A 307 -13.27 -16.30 9.85
CA ARG A 307 -13.58 -15.28 10.86
C ARG A 307 -14.83 -15.58 11.68
N LEU A 308 -15.84 -16.18 11.06
CA LEU A 308 -17.09 -16.56 11.74
C LEU A 308 -17.01 -17.95 12.39
N GLY A 309 -15.86 -18.64 12.29
CA GLY A 309 -15.69 -19.99 12.80
C GLY A 309 -16.58 -21.02 12.11
N LEU A 310 -16.84 -20.85 10.82
CA LEU A 310 -17.68 -21.72 9.99
C LEU A 310 -16.88 -22.73 9.15
N GLU A 311 -15.57 -22.83 9.38
CA GLU A 311 -14.72 -23.83 8.73
C GLU A 311 -14.97 -25.22 9.31
N SER A 312 -15.04 -26.21 8.43
CA SER A 312 -15.05 -27.63 8.80
C SER A 312 -14.35 -28.44 7.72
N ASP A 313 -13.59 -29.45 8.15
CA ASP A 313 -12.98 -30.45 7.27
C ASP A 313 -14.02 -31.45 6.72
N ASP A 314 -15.21 -31.53 7.34
CA ASP A 314 -16.32 -32.33 6.85
C ASP A 314 -17.13 -31.56 5.79
N ASP A 315 -17.17 -32.08 4.56
CA ASP A 315 -17.94 -31.50 3.46
C ASP A 315 -19.44 -31.38 3.77
N ALA A 316 -19.99 -32.20 4.68
CA ALA A 316 -21.39 -32.11 5.10
C ALA A 316 -21.67 -30.92 6.05
N GLU A 317 -20.65 -30.41 6.72
CA GLU A 317 -20.75 -29.28 7.66
C GLU A 317 -20.34 -27.94 7.04
N LYS A 318 -19.75 -27.95 5.84
CA LYS A 318 -19.37 -26.73 5.12
C LYS A 318 -20.59 -25.87 4.78
N PRO A 319 -20.47 -24.53 4.89
CA PRO A 319 -21.58 -23.63 4.57
C PRO A 319 -21.93 -23.69 3.09
N VAL A 320 -23.23 -23.71 2.79
CA VAL A 320 -23.73 -23.54 1.42
C VAL A 320 -23.61 -22.06 1.04
N THR A 321 -22.85 -21.76 -0.01
CA THR A 321 -22.57 -20.39 -0.43
C THR A 321 -23.25 -20.05 -1.76
N GLY A 322 -23.57 -18.77 -1.96
CA GLY A 322 -24.21 -18.30 -3.19
C GLY A 322 -24.05 -16.79 -3.37
N ILE A 323 -23.74 -16.36 -4.59
CA ILE A 323 -23.63 -14.96 -4.98
C ILE A 323 -24.80 -14.61 -5.87
N TYR A 324 -25.61 -13.64 -5.45
CA TYR A 324 -26.77 -13.17 -6.19
C TYR A 324 -26.49 -11.79 -6.80
N PRO A 325 -26.67 -11.60 -8.11
CA PRO A 325 -26.42 -10.30 -8.74
C PRO A 325 -27.40 -9.23 -8.27
N SER A 326 -26.96 -7.98 -8.29
CA SER A 326 -27.83 -6.82 -8.03
C SER A 326 -28.92 -6.73 -9.10
N PRO A 327 -30.18 -6.36 -8.72
CA PRO A 327 -31.23 -6.09 -9.69
C PRO A 327 -31.04 -4.77 -10.46
N PHE A 328 -30.10 -3.90 -10.04
CA PHE A 328 -29.90 -2.56 -10.60
C PHE A 328 -28.81 -2.50 -11.69
N ASP A 329 -29.04 -1.72 -12.75
CA ASP A 329 -28.09 -1.44 -13.83
C ASP A 329 -27.20 -0.24 -13.46
N TYR A 330 -26.23 -0.48 -12.57
CA TYR A 330 -25.34 0.56 -12.06
C TYR A 330 -24.55 1.30 -13.15
N LYS A 331 -24.31 0.67 -14.30
CA LYS A 331 -23.60 1.31 -15.43
C LYS A 331 -24.37 2.51 -15.98
N LYS A 332 -25.71 2.41 -16.03
CA LYS A 332 -26.59 3.50 -16.48
C LYS A 332 -27.06 4.40 -15.34
N GLN A 333 -27.16 3.86 -14.13
CA GLN A 333 -27.76 4.56 -12.98
C GLN A 333 -26.75 5.29 -12.09
N ALA A 334 -25.49 4.85 -12.07
CA ALA A 334 -24.46 5.44 -11.22
C ALA A 334 -23.31 6.04 -12.04
N LEU A 335 -22.89 7.25 -11.64
CA LEU A 335 -21.60 7.83 -12.01
C LEU A 335 -20.67 7.80 -10.79
N LEU A 336 -19.49 7.19 -10.93
CA LEU A 336 -18.40 7.33 -9.99
C LEU A 336 -17.39 8.34 -10.54
N ALA A 337 -17.13 9.43 -9.83
CA ALA A 337 -16.15 10.42 -10.26
C ALA A 337 -15.05 10.65 -9.22
N VAL A 338 -13.80 10.77 -9.68
CA VAL A 338 -12.63 10.94 -8.81
C VAL A 338 -11.71 12.03 -9.40
N PRO A 339 -11.66 13.24 -8.80
CA PRO A 339 -10.75 14.28 -9.26
C PRO A 339 -9.29 13.93 -8.93
N HIS A 340 -8.44 13.78 -9.96
CA HIS A 340 -7.04 13.36 -9.75
C HIS A 340 -6.08 14.53 -9.44
N ASP A 341 -6.54 15.77 -9.50
CA ASP A 341 -5.81 17.01 -9.26
C ASP A 341 -6.05 17.58 -7.84
N MET A 342 -6.70 16.81 -6.95
CA MET A 342 -6.82 17.17 -5.54
C MET A 342 -5.45 17.18 -4.84
N PRO A 343 -5.16 18.20 -4.01
CA PRO A 343 -3.92 18.25 -3.25
C PRO A 343 -3.85 17.07 -2.25
N GLN A 344 -2.65 16.57 -1.99
CA GLN A 344 -2.46 15.61 -0.90
C GLN A 344 -2.41 16.37 0.44
N PRO A 345 -3.22 15.97 1.44
CA PRO A 345 -3.18 16.61 2.74
C PRO A 345 -1.82 16.37 3.41
N ASP A 346 -1.17 17.43 3.89
CA ASP A 346 0.07 17.30 4.67
C ASP A 346 -0.21 16.53 5.97
N ARG A 347 0.45 15.38 6.14
CA ARG A 347 0.29 14.52 7.32
C ARG A 347 0.78 15.16 8.62
N LYS A 348 1.61 16.20 8.54
CA LYS A 348 2.13 16.94 9.71
C LYS A 348 1.15 18.00 10.21
N LEU A 349 0.17 18.38 9.39
CA LEU A 349 -0.80 19.42 9.71
C LEU A 349 -2.13 18.77 10.11
N ARG A 350 -2.70 19.20 11.26
CA ARG A 350 -4.03 18.76 11.71
C ARG A 350 -5.13 19.23 10.75
N LEU A 351 -4.98 20.46 10.23
CA LEU A 351 -5.79 21.07 9.19
C LEU A 351 -4.85 21.67 8.16
N ASP A 352 -4.90 21.15 6.94
CA ASP A 352 -4.15 21.69 5.81
C ASP A 352 -5.01 22.77 5.12
N PRO A 353 -4.63 24.07 5.22
CA PRO A 353 -5.45 25.16 4.67
C PRO A 353 -5.59 25.09 3.15
N LEU A 354 -4.55 24.63 2.45
CA LEU A 354 -4.56 24.49 1.00
C LEU A 354 -5.51 23.36 0.58
N TYR A 355 -5.45 22.24 1.29
CA TYR A 355 -6.36 21.12 1.08
C TYR A 355 -7.82 21.51 1.32
N LEU A 356 -8.11 22.17 2.45
CA LEU A 356 -9.46 22.65 2.76
C LEU A 356 -9.97 23.65 1.73
N GLU A 357 -9.13 24.58 1.29
CA GLU A 357 -9.52 25.61 0.31
C GLU A 357 -9.87 24.97 -1.04
N GLN A 358 -9.05 24.05 -1.56
CA GLN A 358 -9.31 23.38 -2.83
C GLN A 358 -10.53 22.45 -2.75
N GLN A 359 -10.65 21.68 -1.67
CA GLN A 359 -11.81 20.82 -1.44
C GLN A 359 -13.10 21.65 -1.33
N SER A 360 -13.07 22.80 -0.65
CA SER A 360 -14.23 23.69 -0.55
C SER A 360 -14.69 24.24 -1.90
N LYS A 361 -13.75 24.57 -2.81
CA LYS A 361 -14.07 25.07 -4.15
C LYS A 361 -14.77 24.00 -4.98
N HIS A 362 -14.20 22.80 -5.00
CA HIS A 362 -14.74 21.71 -5.79
C HIS A 362 -16.10 21.22 -5.27
N ILE A 363 -16.26 21.07 -3.96
CA ILE A 363 -17.54 20.72 -3.33
C ILE A 363 -18.59 21.79 -3.64
N ALA A 364 -18.23 23.08 -3.61
CA ALA A 364 -19.15 24.14 -3.98
C ALA A 364 -19.59 24.01 -5.45
N GLU A 365 -18.68 23.76 -6.39
CA GLU A 365 -19.03 23.53 -7.81
C GLU A 365 -19.98 22.34 -8.00
N LEU A 366 -19.74 21.22 -7.31
CA LEU A 366 -20.63 20.06 -7.30
C LEU A 366 -22.02 20.39 -6.73
N ALA A 367 -22.08 21.21 -5.69
CA ALA A 367 -23.35 21.68 -5.14
C ALA A 367 -24.13 22.54 -6.13
N ARG A 368 -23.46 23.33 -7.00
CA ARG A 368 -24.12 24.12 -8.06
C ARG A 368 -24.78 23.22 -9.09
N VAL A 369 -24.02 22.26 -9.63
CA VAL A 369 -24.51 21.38 -10.71
C VAL A 369 -25.56 20.39 -10.23
N SER A 370 -25.54 20.01 -8.95
CA SER A 370 -26.59 19.17 -8.35
C SER A 370 -27.85 19.94 -7.95
N GLY A 371 -27.80 21.29 -7.93
CA GLY A 371 -28.87 22.13 -7.41
C GLY A 371 -29.05 22.02 -5.90
N GLY A 372 -27.97 21.74 -5.15
CA GLY A 372 -28.03 21.48 -3.72
C GLY A 372 -28.86 20.24 -3.39
N ARG A 373 -28.65 19.13 -4.09
CA ARG A 373 -29.28 17.84 -3.77
C ARG A 373 -28.18 16.86 -3.40
N MET A 374 -27.49 17.20 -2.31
CA MET A 374 -26.15 16.71 -2.04
C MET A 374 -25.88 16.41 -0.57
N LEU A 375 -25.22 15.28 -0.32
CA LEU A 375 -24.69 14.88 0.98
C LEU A 375 -23.16 14.81 0.91
N VAL A 376 -22.48 15.41 1.88
CA VAL A 376 -21.01 15.39 2.00
C VAL A 376 -20.63 14.66 3.27
N LEU A 377 -19.83 13.62 3.12
CA LEU A 377 -19.37 12.77 4.19
C LEU A 377 -17.92 13.10 4.57
N PHE A 378 -17.71 13.38 5.85
CA PHE A 378 -16.40 13.64 6.45
C PHE A 378 -16.01 12.54 7.44
N THR A 379 -14.71 12.29 7.54
CA THR A 379 -14.14 11.40 8.57
C THR A 379 -13.70 12.16 9.82
N SER A 380 -13.79 13.50 9.84
CA SER A 380 -13.35 14.35 10.94
C SER A 380 -14.36 15.46 11.23
N ARG A 381 -14.79 15.55 12.50
CA ARG A 381 -15.63 16.65 13.02
C ARG A 381 -14.99 18.00 12.79
N LEU A 382 -13.70 18.10 13.08
CA LEU A 382 -12.93 19.33 12.93
C LEU A 382 -12.95 19.82 11.48
N VAL A 383 -12.64 18.94 10.52
CA VAL A 383 -12.66 19.29 9.09
C VAL A 383 -14.06 19.73 8.65
N MET A 384 -15.10 19.01 9.07
CA MET A 384 -16.49 19.35 8.74
C MET A 384 -16.90 20.72 9.32
N ARG A 385 -16.57 21.01 10.59
CA ARG A 385 -16.85 22.27 11.27
C ARG A 385 -16.16 23.45 10.57
N GLU A 386 -14.94 23.25 10.11
CA GLU A 386 -14.21 24.24 9.31
C GLU A 386 -14.81 24.38 7.90
N MET A 387 -15.29 23.30 7.30
CA MET A 387 -15.82 23.31 5.95
C MET A 387 -17.19 23.99 5.85
N ALA A 388 -18.06 23.82 6.86
CA ALA A 388 -19.43 24.35 6.88
C ALA A 388 -19.52 25.87 6.58
N PRO A 389 -18.83 26.78 7.31
CA PRO A 389 -18.91 28.22 7.03
C PRO A 389 -18.30 28.60 5.68
N ARG A 390 -17.24 27.89 5.23
CA ARG A 390 -16.59 28.12 3.93
C ARG A 390 -17.54 27.79 2.77
N LEU A 391 -18.24 26.65 2.87
CA LEU A 391 -19.24 26.26 1.88
C LEU A 391 -20.43 27.22 1.91
N GLN A 392 -20.96 27.56 3.09
CA GLN A 392 -22.07 28.51 3.20
C GLN A 392 -21.71 29.86 2.56
N ALA A 393 -20.51 30.39 2.81
CA ALA A 393 -20.05 31.65 2.20
C ALA A 393 -19.99 31.58 0.66
N ARG A 394 -19.56 30.45 0.09
CA ARG A 394 -19.46 30.26 -1.37
C ARG A 394 -20.81 30.05 -2.06
N LEU A 395 -21.80 29.55 -1.33
CA LEU A 395 -23.07 29.04 -1.87
C LEU A 395 -24.27 29.94 -1.57
N SER A 396 -24.13 30.90 -0.64
CA SER A 396 -25.22 31.79 -0.22
C SER A 396 -25.80 32.63 -1.37
N SER A 397 -24.96 33.08 -2.31
CA SER A 397 -25.38 33.88 -3.48
C SER A 397 -26.28 33.10 -4.45
N GLU A 398 -26.30 31.77 -4.36
CA GLU A 398 -27.03 30.86 -5.25
C GLU A 398 -28.28 30.25 -4.56
N GLY A 399 -28.54 30.67 -3.31
CA GLY A 399 -29.66 30.23 -2.50
C GLY A 399 -29.52 28.80 -1.96
N VAL A 400 -28.30 28.26 -1.86
CA VAL A 400 -28.05 26.91 -1.33
C VAL A 400 -27.77 27.00 0.17
N ILE A 401 -28.52 26.22 0.96
CA ILE A 401 -28.43 26.13 2.41
C ILE A 401 -27.48 24.99 2.77
N VAL A 402 -26.47 25.26 3.58
CA VAL A 402 -25.55 24.25 4.12
C VAL A 402 -25.98 23.91 5.54
N LEU A 403 -26.30 22.64 5.79
CA LEU A 403 -26.59 22.12 7.12
C LEU A 403 -25.50 21.17 7.58
N SER A 404 -25.15 21.24 8.85
CA SER A 404 -24.24 20.31 9.53
C SER A 404 -25.04 19.37 10.44
N GLN A 405 -24.54 18.17 10.67
CA GLN A 405 -25.11 17.24 11.65
C GLN A 405 -25.23 17.80 13.09
N THR A 406 -24.56 18.92 13.39
CA THR A 406 -24.65 19.63 14.67
C THR A 406 -25.91 20.48 14.82
N ASP A 407 -26.63 20.73 13.73
CA ASP A 407 -27.70 21.73 13.71
C ASP A 407 -29.04 21.19 14.21
N ALA A 408 -29.25 19.88 14.16
CA ALA A 408 -30.43 19.19 14.68
C ALA A 408 -30.16 17.69 14.87
N ASN A 409 -31.10 16.97 15.49
CA ASN A 409 -31.02 15.51 15.56
C ASN A 409 -31.05 14.88 14.15
N ARG A 410 -30.49 13.67 14.04
CA ARG A 410 -30.30 12.97 12.75
C ARG A 410 -31.61 12.84 11.96
N SER A 411 -32.70 12.42 12.60
CA SER A 411 -33.99 12.23 11.94
C SER A 411 -34.52 13.53 11.33
N ALA A 412 -34.48 14.64 12.07
CA ALA A 412 -34.93 15.94 11.59
C ALA A 412 -34.12 16.46 10.38
N LEU A 413 -32.81 16.23 10.37
CA LEU A 413 -31.95 16.63 9.24
C LEU A 413 -32.25 15.84 7.97
N ILE A 414 -32.46 14.53 8.11
CA ILE A 414 -32.83 13.65 6.99
C ILE A 414 -34.22 14.01 6.45
N ASP A 415 -35.20 14.25 7.32
CA ASP A 415 -36.53 14.66 6.89
C ASP A 415 -36.51 16.01 6.17
N ARG A 416 -35.69 16.97 6.64
CA ARG A 416 -35.52 18.26 5.96
C ARG A 416 -34.87 18.12 4.58
N LEU A 417 -33.84 17.28 4.45
CA LEU A 417 -33.23 16.97 3.14
C LEU A 417 -34.25 16.32 2.19
N ARG A 418 -35.09 15.40 2.71
CA ARG A 418 -36.15 14.73 1.94
C ARG A 418 -37.24 15.70 1.47
N GLU A 419 -37.60 16.68 2.28
CA GLU A 419 -38.63 17.68 1.96
C GLU A 419 -38.13 18.85 1.10
N ALA A 420 -36.82 19.09 1.06
CA ALA A 420 -36.22 20.25 0.38
C ALA A 420 -36.68 20.42 -1.08
N PRO A 421 -36.70 19.37 -1.94
CA PRO A 421 -37.19 19.52 -3.32
C PRO A 421 -38.65 19.94 -3.40
N ARG A 422 -39.51 19.47 -2.48
CA ARG A 422 -40.94 19.83 -2.44
C ARG A 422 -41.14 21.29 -2.05
N LYS A 423 -40.22 21.85 -1.25
CA LYS A 423 -40.23 23.25 -0.81
C LYS A 423 -39.46 24.19 -1.75
N GLY A 424 -38.85 23.67 -2.81
CA GLY A 424 -37.99 24.45 -3.70
C GLY A 424 -36.66 24.90 -3.05
N GLU A 425 -36.27 24.27 -1.95
CA GLU A 425 -35.02 24.55 -1.25
C GLU A 425 -33.86 23.78 -1.88
N LYS A 426 -32.69 24.41 -1.96
CA LYS A 426 -31.43 23.77 -2.35
C LYS A 426 -30.62 23.53 -1.08
N LEU A 427 -30.27 22.28 -0.77
CA LEU A 427 -29.70 21.87 0.51
C LEU A 427 -28.48 20.96 0.37
N VAL A 428 -27.37 21.37 0.98
CA VAL A 428 -26.18 20.54 1.15
C VAL A 428 -26.10 20.11 2.60
N LEU A 429 -26.18 18.80 2.84
CA LEU A 429 -26.03 18.24 4.19
C LEU A 429 -24.59 17.76 4.39
N LEU A 430 -23.97 18.15 5.49
CA LEU A 430 -22.65 17.69 5.92
C LEU A 430 -22.81 16.69 7.08
N GLY A 431 -22.27 15.49 6.91
CA GLY A 431 -22.39 14.41 7.89
C GLY A 431 -21.06 13.71 8.16
N LEU A 432 -20.96 13.09 9.34
CA LEU A 432 -19.85 12.20 9.70
C LEU A 432 -20.24 10.74 9.56
N ARG A 433 -19.44 9.82 10.11
CA ARG A 433 -19.65 8.36 10.14
C ARG A 433 -21.10 7.93 10.46
N ALA A 434 -21.80 8.59 11.39
CA ALA A 434 -23.20 8.27 11.71
C ALA A 434 -24.17 8.48 10.53
N PHE A 435 -23.80 9.30 9.56
CA PHE A 435 -24.54 9.49 8.31
C PHE A 435 -24.08 8.53 7.21
N TRP A 436 -23.07 7.67 7.41
CA TRP A 436 -22.61 6.64 6.45
C TRP A 436 -23.46 5.37 6.41
N GLU A 437 -24.27 5.13 7.44
CA GLU A 437 -25.20 3.98 7.52
C GLU A 437 -26.64 4.45 7.76
N GLY A 438 -27.65 3.63 7.45
CA GLY A 438 -29.06 3.81 7.84
C GLY A 438 -29.75 5.13 7.44
N VAL A 439 -29.24 5.87 6.45
CA VAL A 439 -29.88 7.09 5.92
C VAL A 439 -30.70 6.72 4.68
N ASP A 440 -32.02 6.91 4.74
CA ASP A 440 -32.91 6.66 3.61
C ASP A 440 -33.57 7.95 3.09
N VAL A 441 -33.10 8.40 1.93
CA VAL A 441 -33.58 9.61 1.23
C VAL A 441 -33.99 9.20 -0.19
N PRO A 442 -35.21 8.68 -0.39
CA PRO A 442 -35.64 8.18 -1.69
C PRO A 442 -35.85 9.30 -2.71
N GLY A 443 -35.54 9.01 -3.98
CA GLY A 443 -35.85 9.85 -5.15
C GLY A 443 -34.88 11.02 -5.37
N GLN A 444 -35.37 12.09 -6.01
CA GLN A 444 -34.53 13.20 -6.48
C GLN A 444 -33.92 14.06 -5.36
N ALA A 445 -34.27 13.85 -4.09
CA ALA A 445 -33.79 14.65 -2.96
C ALA A 445 -32.28 14.52 -2.73
N LEU A 446 -31.69 13.38 -3.07
CA LEU A 446 -30.25 13.14 -3.02
C LEU A 446 -29.76 12.63 -4.37
N SER A 447 -29.00 13.46 -5.09
CA SER A 447 -28.47 13.14 -6.42
C SER A 447 -26.95 13.03 -6.45
N VAL A 448 -26.28 13.65 -5.47
CA VAL A 448 -24.83 13.68 -5.36
C VAL A 448 -24.38 13.31 -3.96
N LEU A 449 -23.47 12.35 -3.86
CA LEU A 449 -22.82 11.96 -2.61
C LEU A 449 -21.32 12.19 -2.73
N VAL A 450 -20.78 13.04 -1.86
CA VAL A 450 -19.34 13.33 -1.82
C VAL A 450 -18.70 12.67 -0.61
N VAL A 451 -17.65 11.89 -0.84
CA VAL A 451 -16.76 11.37 0.20
C VAL A 451 -15.51 12.22 0.20
N SER A 452 -15.37 13.05 1.23
CA SER A 452 -14.22 13.95 1.35
C SER A 452 -12.91 13.17 1.57
N ARG A 453 -13.00 12.08 2.34
CA ARG A 453 -11.88 11.22 2.73
C ARG A 453 -12.36 9.77 2.89
N LEU A 454 -11.57 8.81 2.43
CA LEU A 454 -11.85 7.38 2.61
C LEU A 454 -11.88 7.02 4.11
N PRO A 455 -12.92 6.30 4.57
CA PRO A 455 -13.17 5.99 5.98
C PRO A 455 -12.32 4.80 6.44
N PHE A 456 -11.00 4.95 6.43
CA PHE A 456 -10.14 3.99 7.10
C PHE A 456 -10.29 4.15 8.61
N ASP A 457 -10.43 3.03 9.33
CA ASP A 457 -10.31 3.04 10.77
C ASP A 457 -8.94 3.58 11.20
N TYR A 458 -8.90 4.21 12.37
CA TYR A 458 -7.70 4.81 12.89
C TYR A 458 -6.67 3.72 13.19
N HIS A 459 -5.66 3.56 12.33
CA HIS A 459 -4.54 2.61 12.53
C HIS A 459 -3.75 2.84 13.83
N GLY A 460 -3.98 3.95 14.54
CA GLY A 460 -3.43 4.18 15.86
C GLY A 460 -4.23 3.54 17.01
N HIS A 461 -5.40 2.94 16.75
CA HIS A 461 -6.21 2.34 17.80
C HIS A 461 -5.55 1.04 18.30
N PRO A 462 -5.38 0.85 19.63
CA PRO A 462 -4.73 -0.33 20.21
C PRO A 462 -5.30 -1.66 19.72
N VAL A 463 -6.62 -1.81 19.71
CA VAL A 463 -7.30 -3.04 19.24
C VAL A 463 -7.00 -3.35 17.77
N ALA A 464 -7.02 -2.35 16.89
CA ALA A 464 -6.73 -2.56 15.47
C ALA A 464 -5.28 -2.99 15.24
N GLN A 465 -4.33 -2.42 15.99
CA GLN A 465 -2.92 -2.81 15.95
C GLN A 465 -2.70 -4.22 16.49
N ALA A 466 -3.41 -4.59 17.56
CA ALA A 466 -3.31 -5.92 18.14
C ALA A 466 -3.94 -6.99 17.24
N LYS A 467 -5.14 -6.75 16.66
CA LYS A 467 -5.74 -7.63 15.66
C LYS A 467 -4.80 -7.83 14.46
N GLN A 468 -4.12 -6.76 14.01
CA GLN A 468 -3.12 -6.87 12.95
C GLN A 468 -1.95 -7.78 13.36
N ARG A 469 -1.31 -7.52 14.50
CA ARG A 469 -0.18 -8.33 14.99
C ARG A 469 -0.54 -9.79 15.19
N TYR A 470 -1.71 -10.05 15.76
CA TYR A 470 -2.23 -11.39 16.01
C TYR A 470 -2.53 -12.14 14.71
N TYR A 471 -3.10 -11.46 13.71
CA TYR A 471 -3.33 -12.05 12.41
C TYR A 471 -2.01 -12.36 11.68
N GLU A 472 -1.06 -11.44 11.71
CA GLU A 472 0.26 -11.61 11.10
C GLU A 472 1.12 -12.67 11.81
N SER A 473 0.91 -12.92 13.11
CA SER A 473 1.61 -13.99 13.85
C SER A 473 1.03 -15.38 13.61
N THR A 474 -0.29 -15.47 13.35
CA THR A 474 -0.99 -16.74 13.07
C THR A 474 -0.94 -17.13 11.59
N HIS A 475 -0.73 -16.17 10.68
CA HIS A 475 -0.70 -16.40 9.24
C HIS A 475 0.61 -15.88 8.62
N HIS A 476 1.49 -16.81 8.21
CA HIS A 476 2.68 -16.47 7.43
C HIS A 476 2.29 -15.78 6.10
N ASP A 477 2.92 -14.65 5.77
CA ASP A 477 2.71 -13.85 4.54
C ASP A 477 1.35 -13.14 4.38
N ALA A 478 0.59 -12.93 5.46
CA ALA A 478 -0.74 -12.34 5.38
C ALA A 478 -0.76 -10.79 5.31
N ASP A 479 -1.43 -10.24 4.29
CA ASP A 479 -1.72 -8.80 4.17
C ASP A 479 -2.99 -8.44 4.95
N TYR A 480 -2.87 -8.21 6.27
CA TYR A 480 -4.00 -7.79 7.12
C TYR A 480 -4.71 -6.56 6.55
N PHE A 481 -3.97 -5.59 6.00
CA PHE A 481 -4.56 -4.40 5.42
C PHE A 481 -5.43 -4.72 4.21
N GLY A 482 -4.92 -5.50 3.25
CA GLY A 482 -5.66 -5.90 2.05
C GLY A 482 -6.81 -6.88 2.29
N GLN A 483 -6.64 -7.78 3.26
CA GLN A 483 -7.59 -8.87 3.53
C GLN A 483 -8.64 -8.52 4.58
N ARG A 484 -8.33 -7.65 5.55
CA ARG A 484 -9.24 -7.28 6.65
C ARG A 484 -9.69 -5.82 6.60
N VAL A 485 -8.78 -4.86 6.35
CA VAL A 485 -9.11 -3.41 6.37
C VAL A 485 -9.76 -2.91 5.07
N VAL A 486 -9.23 -3.27 3.91
CA VAL A 486 -9.77 -2.82 2.60
C VAL A 486 -11.22 -3.26 2.37
N PRO A 487 -11.65 -4.50 2.71
CA PRO A 487 -13.05 -4.91 2.59
C PRO A 487 -14.03 -4.06 3.42
N GLN A 488 -13.64 -3.59 4.61
CA GLN A 488 -14.49 -2.71 5.43
C GLN A 488 -14.70 -1.34 4.77
N VAL A 489 -13.66 -0.77 4.16
CA VAL A 489 -13.80 0.49 3.40
C VAL A 489 -14.67 0.27 2.16
N PHE A 490 -14.53 -0.86 1.48
CA PHE A 490 -15.38 -1.22 0.35
C PHE A 490 -16.87 -1.26 0.72
N LEU A 491 -17.22 -1.85 1.86
CA LEU A 491 -18.58 -1.87 2.37
C LEU A 491 -19.18 -0.46 2.48
N HIS A 492 -18.48 0.43 3.18
CA HIS A 492 -18.92 1.81 3.35
C HIS A 492 -19.10 2.52 2.01
N LEU A 493 -18.24 2.24 1.03
CA LEU A 493 -18.38 2.77 -0.34
C LEU A 493 -19.52 2.12 -1.12
N ARG A 494 -19.84 0.84 -0.91
CA ARG A 494 -20.94 0.17 -1.61
C ARG A 494 -22.30 0.67 -1.12
N GLN A 495 -22.42 0.91 0.19
CA GLN A 495 -23.62 1.52 0.80
C GLN A 495 -23.91 2.92 0.25
N MET A 496 -22.92 3.61 -0.33
CA MET A 496 -23.10 4.87 -1.07
C MET A 496 -24.11 4.75 -2.20
N TYR A 497 -23.99 3.70 -3.02
CA TYR A 497 -24.88 3.50 -4.16
C TYR A 497 -26.30 3.19 -3.72
N GLY A 498 -26.47 2.46 -2.61
CA GLY A 498 -27.79 2.22 -2.05
C GLY A 498 -28.53 3.54 -1.77
N ARG A 499 -27.84 4.57 -1.26
CA ARG A 499 -28.47 5.87 -0.96
C ARG A 499 -28.90 6.65 -2.20
N LEU A 500 -28.27 6.39 -3.33
CA LEU A 500 -28.51 7.09 -4.58
C LEU A 500 -29.48 6.33 -5.50
N ILE A 501 -29.50 4.99 -5.40
CA ILE A 501 -30.21 4.10 -6.31
C ILE A 501 -31.11 3.18 -5.50
N ARG A 502 -32.41 3.45 -5.55
CA ARG A 502 -33.48 2.69 -4.85
C ARG A 502 -34.48 2.05 -5.83
N SER A 503 -34.66 2.65 -7.00
CA SER A 503 -35.49 2.16 -8.10
C SER A 503 -34.69 2.00 -9.39
N GLU A 504 -35.22 1.28 -10.38
CA GLU A 504 -34.63 1.12 -11.72
C GLU A 504 -34.53 2.45 -12.50
N SER A 505 -35.25 3.49 -12.06
CA SER A 505 -35.24 4.82 -12.69
C SER A 505 -34.28 5.81 -12.04
N ASP A 506 -33.74 5.49 -10.87
CA ASP A 506 -32.90 6.44 -10.12
C ASP A 506 -31.56 6.62 -10.80
N ARG A 507 -31.02 7.85 -10.68
CA ARG A 507 -29.67 8.20 -11.11
C ARG A 507 -28.97 8.99 -10.03
N GLY A 508 -27.70 8.69 -9.78
CA GLY A 508 -26.91 9.44 -8.82
C GLY A 508 -25.40 9.40 -9.08
N CYS A 509 -24.72 10.42 -8.58
CA CYS A 509 -23.28 10.58 -8.70
C CYS A 509 -22.60 10.42 -7.34
N THR A 510 -21.61 9.54 -7.29
CA THR A 510 -20.69 9.39 -6.17
C THR A 510 -19.37 10.06 -6.54
N ILE A 511 -18.90 11.00 -5.71
CA ILE A 511 -17.60 11.66 -5.90
C ILE A 511 -16.69 11.37 -4.72
N ILE A 512 -15.48 10.88 -4.98
CA ILE A 512 -14.47 10.66 -3.94
C ILE A 512 -13.34 11.67 -4.14
N THR A 513 -13.21 12.65 -3.25
CA THR A 513 -12.16 13.69 -3.35
C THR A 513 -10.86 13.29 -2.65
N ASP A 514 -10.77 12.06 -2.15
CA ASP A 514 -9.57 11.56 -1.49
C ASP A 514 -8.52 11.14 -2.53
N PRO A 515 -7.35 11.81 -2.58
CA PRO A 515 -6.34 11.49 -3.57
C PRO A 515 -5.80 10.07 -3.44
N ARG A 516 -5.96 9.44 -2.26
CA ARG A 516 -5.48 8.08 -2.01
C ARG A 516 -6.16 7.02 -2.88
N VAL A 517 -7.37 7.28 -3.40
CA VAL A 517 -8.08 6.35 -4.30
C VAL A 517 -7.27 6.04 -5.56
N TYR A 518 -6.52 7.01 -6.10
CA TYR A 518 -5.73 6.82 -7.32
C TYR A 518 -4.21 6.91 -7.07
N VAL A 519 -3.77 7.40 -5.91
CA VAL A 519 -2.35 7.43 -5.54
C VAL A 519 -1.90 6.12 -4.89
N GLN A 520 -2.76 5.47 -4.08
CA GLN A 520 -2.37 4.28 -3.32
C GLN A 520 -2.77 2.99 -4.04
N ARG A 521 -1.92 1.95 -3.93
CA ARG A 521 -2.14 0.64 -4.56
C ARG A 521 -3.49 0.01 -4.20
N TYR A 522 -3.92 0.13 -2.95
CA TYR A 522 -5.22 -0.38 -2.50
C TYR A 522 -6.41 0.30 -3.17
N GLY A 523 -6.26 1.55 -3.63
CA GLY A 523 -7.37 2.30 -4.22
C GLY A 523 -7.88 1.65 -5.51
N ARG A 524 -7.00 0.97 -6.26
CA ARG A 524 -7.37 0.15 -7.41
C ARG A 524 -8.20 -1.07 -7.01
N HIS A 525 -7.74 -1.81 -5.99
CA HIS A 525 -8.48 -2.97 -5.47
C HIS A 525 -9.84 -2.56 -4.91
N LEU A 526 -9.91 -1.37 -4.29
CA LEU A 526 -11.13 -0.77 -3.80
C LEU A 526 -12.09 -0.44 -4.95
N LEU A 527 -11.60 0.24 -6.01
CA LEU A 527 -12.39 0.56 -7.19
C LEU A 527 -12.90 -0.72 -7.86
N GLN A 528 -12.05 -1.69 -8.17
CA GLN A 528 -12.43 -2.95 -8.86
C GLN A 528 -13.53 -3.77 -8.16
N ARG A 529 -13.71 -3.60 -6.85
CA ARG A 529 -14.75 -4.30 -6.09
C ARG A 529 -16.10 -3.59 -6.12
N LEU A 530 -16.13 -2.29 -6.44
CA LEU A 530 -17.39 -1.54 -6.60
C LEU A 530 -18.17 -2.08 -7.79
N PRO A 531 -19.52 -2.01 -7.75
CA PRO A 531 -20.33 -2.33 -8.92
C PRO A 531 -19.83 -1.58 -10.15
N GLU A 532 -19.89 -2.22 -11.32
CA GLU A 532 -19.50 -1.58 -12.57
C GLU A 532 -20.40 -0.35 -12.82
N THR A 533 -19.83 0.84 -12.70
CA THR A 533 -20.50 2.12 -12.92
C THR A 533 -19.88 2.86 -14.10
N THR A 534 -20.55 3.90 -14.61
CA THR A 534 -19.85 4.87 -15.45
C THR A 534 -18.81 5.57 -14.57
N THR A 535 -17.52 5.50 -14.91
CA THR A 535 -16.44 6.01 -14.05
C THR A 535 -15.62 7.08 -14.75
N VAL A 536 -15.45 8.23 -14.10
CA VAL A 536 -14.64 9.36 -14.59
C VAL A 536 -13.55 9.70 -13.58
N ILE A 537 -12.31 9.38 -13.92
CA ILE A 537 -11.11 9.81 -13.19
C ILE A 537 -10.38 10.82 -14.06
N ASP A 538 -10.48 12.11 -13.72
CA ASP A 538 -9.92 13.23 -14.49
C ASP A 538 -9.69 14.46 -13.59
N LYS A 539 -9.30 15.61 -14.14
CA LYS A 539 -9.21 16.89 -13.43
C LYS A 539 -10.57 17.31 -12.88
N GLY A 540 -10.57 18.06 -11.77
CA GLY A 540 -11.77 18.51 -11.07
C GLY A 540 -12.79 19.19 -11.99
N ALA A 541 -12.34 20.04 -12.91
CA ALA A 541 -13.24 20.70 -13.87
C ALA A 541 -13.98 19.71 -14.80
N VAL A 542 -13.29 18.65 -15.26
CA VAL A 542 -13.87 17.61 -16.12
C VAL A 542 -14.83 16.74 -15.32
N VAL A 543 -14.49 16.43 -14.07
CA VAL A 543 -15.38 15.73 -13.13
C VAL A 543 -16.68 16.50 -12.91
N VAL A 544 -16.62 17.82 -12.69
CA VAL A 544 -17.83 18.65 -12.52
C VAL A 544 -18.69 18.65 -13.78
N ASP A 545 -18.09 18.76 -14.97
CA ASP A 545 -18.86 18.68 -16.23
C ASP A 545 -19.49 17.30 -16.44
N ALA A 546 -18.76 16.22 -16.16
CA ALA A 546 -19.30 14.86 -16.24
C ALA A 546 -20.50 14.67 -15.31
N VAL A 547 -20.43 15.16 -14.07
CA VAL A 547 -21.55 15.14 -13.12
C VAL A 547 -22.75 15.93 -13.66
N ARG A 548 -22.53 17.13 -14.20
CA ARG A 548 -23.58 17.95 -14.81
C ARG A 548 -24.29 17.21 -15.94
N ARG A 549 -23.53 16.64 -16.87
CA ARG A 549 -24.03 15.91 -18.05
C ARG A 549 -24.79 14.66 -17.65
N PHE A 550 -24.25 13.89 -16.71
CA PHE A 550 -24.88 12.67 -16.22
C PHE A 550 -26.23 12.95 -15.52
N LEU A 551 -26.29 13.97 -14.66
CA LEU A 551 -27.54 14.38 -14.00
C LEU A 551 -28.57 14.97 -14.97
N ALA A 552 -28.13 15.59 -16.07
CA ALA A 552 -28.99 16.04 -17.17
C ALA A 552 -29.46 14.87 -18.07
N GLY A 553 -28.90 13.69 -17.86
CA GLY A 553 -29.22 12.46 -18.56
C GLY A 553 -28.54 12.26 -19.90
N GLU A 554 -27.50 13.06 -20.18
CA GLU A 554 -26.62 12.88 -21.33
C GLU A 554 -25.71 11.65 -21.16
N GLU A 555 -25.28 11.05 -22.28
CA GLU A 555 -24.26 9.99 -22.24
C GLU A 555 -22.90 10.55 -21.79
N VAL A 556 -22.31 9.88 -20.80
CA VAL A 556 -20.95 10.15 -20.31
C VAL A 556 -20.10 8.93 -20.57
N THR A 557 -19.02 9.08 -21.32
CA THR A 557 -18.07 8.01 -21.60
C THR A 557 -17.20 7.75 -20.37
N SER A 558 -17.10 6.48 -19.96
CA SER A 558 -16.20 6.08 -18.87
C SER A 558 -14.75 6.33 -19.29
N SER A 559 -13.98 7.07 -18.50
CA SER A 559 -12.53 7.23 -18.70
C SER A 559 -11.72 6.09 -18.04
N TYR A 560 -12.41 5.20 -17.32
CA TYR A 560 -11.85 4.03 -16.64
C TYR A 560 -12.45 2.74 -17.21
N VAL A 561 -11.60 1.75 -17.48
CA VAL A 561 -12.02 0.41 -17.93
C VAL A 561 -12.02 -0.53 -16.71
N TRP A 562 -13.19 -1.07 -16.40
CA TRP A 562 -13.40 -2.01 -15.30
C TRP A 562 -12.85 -3.39 -15.64
N GLY A 563 -12.16 -4.05 -14.69
CA GLY A 563 -11.67 -5.43 -14.86
C GLY A 563 -10.38 -5.59 -15.67
N GLU A 564 -9.98 -4.61 -16.46
CA GLU A 564 -8.65 -4.60 -17.08
C GLU A 564 -7.61 -4.12 -16.08
N LEU A 565 -6.41 -4.71 -16.13
CA LEU A 565 -5.28 -4.08 -15.48
C LEU A 565 -4.76 -2.98 -16.44
N PRO A 566 -4.89 -1.64 -16.22
CA PRO A 566 -3.94 -0.75 -16.88
C PRO A 566 -2.55 -1.13 -16.37
N THR A 567 -1.76 -1.73 -17.24
CA THR A 567 -0.53 -2.43 -16.85
C THR A 567 0.63 -1.48 -16.55
N LEU A 568 0.48 -0.15 -16.71
CA LEU A 568 1.65 0.73 -16.61
C LEU A 568 1.52 2.10 -15.90
N ALA A 569 0.33 2.54 -15.48
CA ALA A 569 0.19 3.91 -14.94
C ALA A 569 0.33 4.06 -13.40
N LEU A 570 0.32 2.98 -12.61
CA LEU A 570 0.10 3.08 -11.15
C LEU A 570 1.29 2.69 -10.25
N ASP A 571 2.44 2.32 -10.79
CA ASP A 571 3.65 2.03 -10.01
C ASP A 571 4.71 3.16 -10.07
N LEU A 572 4.31 4.34 -10.54
CA LEU A 572 5.20 5.49 -10.62
C LEU A 572 5.13 6.34 -9.35
N SER A 573 6.29 6.65 -8.77
CA SER A 573 6.43 7.69 -7.76
C SER A 573 6.02 9.07 -8.31
N PRO A 574 5.80 10.09 -7.46
CA PRO A 574 5.54 11.44 -7.93
C PRO A 574 6.61 11.97 -8.89
N GLU A 575 7.89 11.71 -8.61
CA GLU A 575 9.02 12.08 -9.50
C GLU A 575 8.92 11.35 -10.85
N GLN A 576 8.70 10.03 -10.81
CA GLN A 576 8.58 9.19 -12.00
C GLN A 576 7.37 9.59 -12.85
N ARG A 577 6.24 9.92 -12.22
CA ARG A 577 5.02 10.37 -12.88
C ARG A 577 5.23 11.72 -13.57
N ALA A 578 5.84 12.69 -12.89
CA ALA A 578 6.15 13.99 -13.48
C ALA A 578 7.02 13.85 -14.75
N ILE A 579 7.98 12.92 -14.74
CA ILE A 579 8.80 12.59 -15.91
C ILE A 579 7.98 11.93 -17.01
N VAL A 580 7.15 10.93 -16.71
CA VAL A 580 6.32 10.22 -17.69
C VAL A 580 5.28 11.15 -18.32
N GLU A 581 4.75 12.10 -17.56
CA GLU A 581 3.68 13.01 -18.00
C GLU A 581 4.20 14.27 -18.69
N CYS A 582 5.47 14.64 -18.50
CA CYS A 582 6.05 15.87 -19.03
C CYS A 582 5.81 16.01 -20.55
N PRO A 583 5.24 17.13 -21.03
CA PRO A 583 4.96 17.32 -22.45
C PRO A 583 6.19 17.72 -23.27
N SER A 584 7.36 17.94 -22.63
CA SER A 584 8.58 18.32 -23.33
C SER A 584 8.98 17.26 -24.36
N LYS A 585 9.42 17.73 -25.53
CA LYS A 585 9.94 16.90 -26.61
C LYS A 585 11.33 16.35 -26.31
N ARG A 586 12.12 17.06 -25.50
CA ARG A 586 13.48 16.68 -25.13
C ARG A 586 13.57 16.56 -23.63
N ILE A 587 13.91 15.38 -23.15
CA ILE A 587 13.96 15.07 -21.72
C ILE A 587 15.25 14.33 -21.39
N LEU A 588 15.91 14.81 -20.34
CA LEU A 588 17.04 14.15 -19.69
C LEU A 588 16.64 13.75 -18.29
N VAL A 589 16.77 12.48 -17.96
CA VAL A 589 16.55 11.96 -16.60
C VAL A 589 17.88 11.53 -16.01
N ARG A 590 18.33 12.26 -14.99
CA ARG A 590 19.49 11.89 -14.19
C ARG A 590 18.99 11.04 -13.02
N ALA A 591 19.34 9.76 -13.00
CA ALA A 591 18.74 8.80 -12.11
C ALA A 591 19.76 8.26 -11.10
N ALA A 592 19.37 8.16 -9.84
CA ALA A 592 20.12 7.39 -8.86
C ALA A 592 20.03 5.88 -9.13
N ALA A 593 21.01 5.13 -8.63
CA ALA A 593 20.97 3.67 -8.68
C ALA A 593 19.67 3.11 -8.08
N GLY A 594 19.05 2.16 -8.78
CA GLY A 594 17.84 1.48 -8.30
C GLY A 594 16.57 2.35 -8.26
N SER A 595 16.57 3.53 -8.89
CA SER A 595 15.42 4.45 -8.91
C SER A 595 14.34 4.17 -9.96
N GLY A 596 14.52 3.11 -10.75
CA GLY A 596 13.55 2.72 -11.78
C GLY A 596 13.71 3.44 -13.14
N LYS A 597 14.92 3.92 -13.49
CA LYS A 597 15.22 4.60 -14.77
C LYS A 597 14.65 3.89 -16.02
N THR A 598 14.94 2.60 -16.19
CA THR A 598 14.44 1.79 -17.30
C THR A 598 12.92 1.59 -17.23
N HIS A 599 12.34 1.52 -16.03
CA HIS A 599 10.89 1.44 -15.85
C HIS A 599 10.22 2.72 -16.35
N VAL A 600 10.72 3.90 -15.95
CA VAL A 600 10.22 5.21 -16.42
C VAL A 600 10.30 5.34 -17.94
N LEU A 601 11.44 4.96 -18.54
CA LEU A 601 11.64 5.00 -19.98
C LEU A 601 10.61 4.13 -20.72
N ILE A 602 10.46 2.87 -20.31
CA ILE A 602 9.53 1.92 -20.91
C ILE A 602 8.08 2.38 -20.71
N THR A 603 7.72 2.84 -19.52
CA THR A 603 6.37 3.33 -19.20
C THR A 603 5.98 4.53 -20.06
N ARG A 604 6.89 5.49 -20.24
CA ARG A 604 6.64 6.66 -21.10
C ARG A 604 6.51 6.25 -22.57
N LEU A 605 7.37 5.36 -23.04
CA LEU A 605 7.32 4.83 -24.40
C LEU A 605 5.98 4.15 -24.67
N ILE A 606 5.55 3.24 -23.79
CA ILE A 606 4.28 2.52 -23.94
C ILE A 606 3.10 3.50 -23.93
N ARG A 607 3.07 4.45 -23.00
CA ARG A 607 2.01 5.48 -22.94
C ARG A 607 1.83 6.20 -24.28
N PHE A 608 2.91 6.61 -24.94
CA PHE A 608 2.81 7.31 -26.23
C PHE A 608 2.28 6.41 -27.35
N VAL A 609 2.61 5.11 -27.32
CA VAL A 609 2.11 4.15 -28.29
C VAL A 609 0.64 3.79 -28.01
N GLU A 610 0.24 3.62 -26.75
CA GLU A 610 -1.15 3.32 -26.37
C GLU A 610 -2.10 4.48 -26.67
N SER A 611 -1.64 5.71 -26.47
CA SER A 611 -2.42 6.93 -26.73
C SER A 611 -2.42 7.37 -28.21
N ASP A 612 -1.89 6.53 -29.11
CA ASP A 612 -1.74 6.79 -30.55
C ASP A 612 -0.97 8.09 -30.89
N GLN A 613 -0.19 8.63 -29.94
CA GLN A 613 0.69 9.78 -30.16
C GLN A 613 1.98 9.40 -30.89
N ALA A 614 2.42 8.16 -30.74
CA ALA A 614 3.58 7.58 -31.42
C ALA A 614 3.19 6.31 -32.16
N LYS A 615 3.45 6.25 -33.47
CA LYS A 615 3.31 5.00 -34.22
C LYS A 615 4.48 4.08 -33.87
N PRO A 616 4.25 2.76 -33.66
CA PRO A 616 5.31 1.79 -33.33
C PRO A 616 6.54 1.85 -34.24
N GLU A 617 6.33 2.10 -35.54
CA GLU A 617 7.40 2.16 -36.55
C GLU A 617 8.27 3.42 -36.47
N GLU A 618 7.74 4.49 -35.85
CA GLU A 618 8.39 5.80 -35.69
C GLU A 618 9.17 5.90 -34.36
N VAL A 619 9.13 4.85 -33.53
CA VAL A 619 9.83 4.77 -32.24
C VAL A 619 11.16 4.02 -32.41
N LEU A 620 12.24 4.59 -31.87
CA LEU A 620 13.55 3.96 -31.70
C LEU A 620 13.89 3.89 -30.22
N ALA A 621 14.23 2.71 -29.72
CA ALA A 621 14.73 2.52 -28.36
C ALA A 621 16.15 1.95 -28.41
N LEU A 622 17.11 2.68 -27.83
CA LEU A 622 18.53 2.36 -27.83
C LEU A 622 18.99 1.91 -26.46
N THR A 623 19.70 0.77 -26.44
CA THR A 623 20.34 0.22 -25.26
C THR A 623 21.84 0.01 -25.49
N PHE A 624 22.62 -0.03 -24.41
CA PHE A 624 24.06 -0.30 -24.51
C PHE A 624 24.36 -1.77 -24.82
N THR A 625 23.69 -2.71 -24.14
CA THR A 625 23.96 -4.17 -24.27
C THR A 625 22.82 -4.92 -24.96
N ASN A 626 23.14 -6.10 -25.52
CA ASN A 626 22.12 -7.01 -26.08
C ASN A 626 21.17 -7.54 -25.00
N LYS A 627 21.67 -7.82 -23.78
CA LYS A 627 20.83 -8.26 -22.67
C LYS A 627 19.80 -7.20 -22.27
N ALA A 628 20.20 -5.93 -22.23
CA ALA A 628 19.28 -4.83 -21.95
C ALA A 628 18.23 -4.67 -23.06
N MET A 629 18.64 -4.86 -24.32
CA MET A 629 17.74 -4.86 -25.48
C MET A 629 16.67 -5.96 -25.36
N GLU A 630 17.05 -7.20 -25.02
CA GLU A 630 16.13 -8.34 -24.83
C GLU A 630 15.16 -8.10 -23.67
N VAL A 631 15.65 -7.60 -22.53
CA VAL A 631 14.79 -7.28 -21.38
C VAL A 631 13.80 -6.16 -21.72
N MET A 632 14.24 -5.13 -22.45
CA MET A 632 13.37 -4.05 -22.89
C MET A 632 12.30 -4.54 -23.88
N TYR A 633 12.71 -5.39 -24.82
CA TYR A 633 11.81 -6.07 -25.76
C TYR A 633 10.71 -6.85 -25.04
N ASP A 634 11.09 -7.75 -24.12
CA ASP A 634 10.12 -8.59 -23.40
C ASP A 634 9.12 -7.76 -22.59
N ARG A 635 9.57 -6.67 -21.99
CA ARG A 635 8.70 -5.76 -21.24
C ARG A 635 7.72 -5.01 -22.14
N ILE A 636 8.19 -4.55 -23.29
CA ILE A 636 7.36 -3.90 -24.31
C ILE A 636 6.31 -4.86 -24.85
N GLU A 637 6.69 -6.09 -25.22
CA GLU A 637 5.78 -7.07 -25.79
C GLU A 637 4.68 -7.47 -24.80
N ARG A 638 5.03 -7.66 -23.53
CA ARG A 638 4.04 -7.95 -22.47
C ARG A 638 3.06 -6.81 -22.26
N ALA A 639 3.52 -5.58 -22.44
CA ALA A 639 2.69 -4.39 -22.22
C ALA A 639 1.80 -4.07 -23.42
N LEU A 640 2.27 -4.35 -24.63
CA LEU A 640 1.61 -3.98 -25.89
C LEU A 640 1.38 -5.21 -26.80
N PRO A 641 0.67 -6.25 -26.32
CA PRO A 641 0.46 -7.47 -27.09
C PRO A 641 -0.24 -7.16 -28.42
N GLY A 642 0.37 -7.59 -29.53
CA GLY A 642 -0.14 -7.38 -30.89
C GLY A 642 0.14 -5.99 -31.50
N LYS A 643 0.40 -4.95 -30.70
CA LYS A 643 0.80 -3.60 -31.19
C LYS A 643 2.32 -3.42 -31.29
N ALA A 644 3.11 -4.23 -30.58
CA ALA A 644 4.56 -4.05 -30.51
C ALA A 644 5.36 -4.58 -31.72
N TYR A 645 4.76 -5.37 -32.61
CA TYR A 645 5.47 -6.00 -33.74
C TYR A 645 6.24 -5.02 -34.64
N GLY A 646 5.70 -3.81 -34.87
CA GLY A 646 6.38 -2.74 -35.62
C GLY A 646 7.56 -2.12 -34.87
N MET A 647 7.50 -2.10 -33.54
CA MET A 647 8.49 -1.48 -32.65
C MET A 647 9.66 -2.41 -32.34
N HIS A 648 9.43 -3.72 -32.34
CA HIS A 648 10.45 -4.76 -32.12
C HIS A 648 11.69 -4.60 -33.00
N LYS A 649 11.52 -4.19 -34.25
CA LYS A 649 12.62 -3.96 -35.20
C LYS A 649 13.45 -2.71 -34.87
N ASN A 650 12.99 -1.90 -33.92
CA ASN A 650 13.57 -0.62 -33.54
C ASN A 650 13.99 -0.57 -32.06
N VAL A 651 13.98 -1.70 -31.34
CA VAL A 651 14.67 -1.84 -30.05
C VAL A 651 16.06 -2.42 -30.36
N LEU A 652 17.09 -1.58 -30.33
CA LEU A 652 18.41 -1.91 -30.89
C LEU A 652 19.55 -1.47 -29.96
N THR A 653 20.72 -2.10 -30.12
CA THR A 653 21.98 -1.51 -29.65
C THR A 653 22.52 -0.52 -30.67
N TYR A 654 23.42 0.37 -30.25
CA TYR A 654 24.12 1.31 -31.17
C TYR A 654 24.80 0.59 -32.33
N HIS A 655 25.46 -0.54 -32.08
CA HIS A 655 26.10 -1.35 -33.12
C HIS A 655 25.08 -1.94 -34.10
N LYS A 656 23.95 -2.47 -33.63
CA LYS A 656 22.89 -2.99 -34.51
C LYS A 656 22.27 -1.87 -35.37
N LEU A 657 22.13 -0.67 -34.82
CA LEU A 657 21.67 0.50 -35.58
C LEU A 657 22.68 0.88 -36.67
N ALA A 658 23.96 0.99 -36.33
CA ALA A 658 25.03 1.31 -37.28
C ALA A 658 25.11 0.29 -38.42
N MET A 659 25.05 -1.01 -38.10
CA MET A 659 25.00 -2.07 -39.11
C MET A 659 23.78 -1.98 -40.03
N ARG A 660 22.63 -1.53 -39.50
CA ARG A 660 21.42 -1.32 -40.31
C ARG A 660 21.57 -0.15 -41.27
N ILE A 661 22.26 0.92 -40.86
CA ILE A 661 22.61 2.06 -41.72
C ILE A 661 23.56 1.61 -42.82
N ILE A 662 24.65 0.91 -42.46
CA ILE A 662 25.65 0.41 -43.43
C ILE A 662 25.01 -0.53 -44.46
N ARG A 663 24.18 -1.49 -44.02
CA ARG A 663 23.50 -2.41 -44.95
C ARG A 663 22.54 -1.72 -45.91
N GLN A 664 21.91 -0.63 -45.47
CA GLN A 664 21.05 0.16 -46.36
C GLN A 664 21.90 0.92 -47.38
N ASP A 665 23.02 1.51 -46.96
CA ASP A 665 23.95 2.20 -47.84
C ASP A 665 24.61 1.25 -48.86
N ASP A 666 25.06 0.08 -48.40
CA ASP A 666 25.56 -1.01 -49.25
C ASP A 666 24.53 -1.41 -50.31
N ARG A 667 23.26 -1.54 -49.92
CA ARG A 667 22.17 -1.85 -50.86
C ARG A 667 21.94 -0.72 -51.88
N ASP A 668 22.00 0.52 -51.44
CA ASP A 668 21.80 1.71 -52.30
C ASP A 668 22.96 1.87 -53.29
N GLN A 669 24.18 1.45 -52.92
CA GLN A 669 25.40 1.54 -53.74
C GLN A 669 25.75 0.24 -54.50
N GLY A 670 25.07 -0.88 -54.22
CA GLY A 670 25.41 -2.19 -54.77
C GLY A 670 26.73 -2.77 -54.24
N ALA A 671 27.10 -2.42 -53.00
CA ALA A 671 28.30 -2.92 -52.32
C ALA A 671 27.96 -3.99 -51.28
N GLU A 672 28.98 -4.69 -50.77
CA GLU A 672 28.83 -5.63 -49.65
C GLU A 672 29.97 -5.44 -48.66
N THR A 673 29.62 -5.07 -47.43
CA THR A 673 30.59 -4.90 -46.34
C THR A 673 30.80 -6.18 -45.55
N SER A 674 32.06 -6.56 -45.40
CA SER A 674 32.47 -7.73 -44.59
C SER A 674 32.85 -7.32 -43.17
N PHE A 675 32.50 -8.14 -42.17
CA PHE A 675 32.68 -7.84 -40.74
C PHE A 675 33.81 -8.67 -40.13
N ILE A 676 34.68 -8.02 -39.36
CA ILE A 676 35.75 -8.66 -38.59
C ILE A 676 35.20 -9.02 -37.21
N ASP A 677 35.01 -10.32 -36.95
CA ASP A 677 34.54 -10.85 -35.67
C ASP A 677 35.48 -11.93 -35.09
N GLU A 678 35.03 -12.53 -33.99
CA GLU A 678 35.74 -13.60 -33.28
C GLU A 678 35.92 -14.88 -34.12
N LYS A 679 35.23 -15.03 -35.25
CA LYS A 679 35.35 -16.21 -36.12
C LYS A 679 36.50 -16.11 -37.08
N ASN A 680 36.96 -14.89 -37.39
CA ASN A 680 38.06 -14.63 -38.32
C ASN A 680 39.13 -13.71 -37.71
N PRO A 681 39.65 -14.01 -36.50
CA PRO A 681 40.60 -13.14 -35.81
C PRO A 681 41.89 -12.90 -36.59
N GLU A 682 42.33 -13.90 -37.38
CA GLU A 682 43.53 -13.84 -38.23
C GLU A 682 43.47 -12.72 -39.27
N LEU A 683 42.28 -12.34 -39.71
CA LEU A 683 42.10 -11.25 -40.68
C LEU A 683 42.43 -9.90 -40.04
N GLN A 684 42.07 -9.68 -38.78
CA GLN A 684 42.45 -8.49 -38.04
C GLN A 684 43.96 -8.43 -37.79
N GLU A 685 44.56 -9.57 -37.43
CA GLU A 685 45.99 -9.67 -37.16
C GLU A 685 46.84 -9.41 -38.39
N ALA A 686 46.40 -9.90 -39.56
CA ALA A 686 47.03 -9.59 -40.84
C ALA A 686 46.97 -8.09 -41.18
N LEU A 687 45.88 -7.40 -40.82
CA LEU A 687 45.77 -5.95 -40.98
C LEU A 687 46.70 -5.20 -40.03
N PHE A 688 46.83 -5.64 -38.76
CA PHE A 688 47.79 -5.06 -37.83
C PHE A 688 49.22 -5.20 -38.32
N ALA A 689 49.60 -6.37 -38.84
CA ALA A 689 50.94 -6.58 -39.38
C ALA A 689 51.27 -5.59 -40.50
N LYS A 690 50.35 -5.40 -41.45
CA LYS A 690 50.52 -4.43 -42.55
C LYS A 690 50.58 -2.98 -42.05
N ALA A 691 49.70 -2.62 -41.12
CA ALA A 691 49.70 -1.27 -40.55
C ALA A 691 50.97 -0.98 -39.73
N ARG A 692 51.52 -1.98 -39.01
CA ARG A 692 52.80 -1.86 -38.30
C ARG A 692 53.96 -1.62 -39.26
N GLU A 693 54.00 -2.37 -40.36
CA GLU A 693 55.02 -2.23 -41.39
C GLU A 693 55.05 -0.79 -41.95
N ALA A 694 53.89 -0.27 -42.36
CA ALA A 694 53.77 1.11 -42.86
C ALA A 694 54.15 2.17 -41.81
N ALA A 695 53.86 1.90 -40.53
CA ALA A 695 54.18 2.79 -39.41
C ALA A 695 55.64 2.66 -38.89
N GLN A 696 56.42 1.71 -39.42
CA GLN A 696 57.75 1.36 -38.91
C GLN A 696 57.73 1.00 -37.41
N LEU A 697 56.75 0.18 -37.03
CA LEU A 697 56.57 -0.40 -35.70
C LEU A 697 56.88 -1.89 -35.74
N THR A 698 57.49 -2.41 -34.67
CA THR A 698 57.68 -3.85 -34.46
C THR A 698 56.56 -4.41 -33.59
N ASP A 699 56.35 -5.72 -33.63
CA ASP A 699 55.39 -6.41 -32.77
C ASP A 699 55.69 -6.22 -31.26
N THR A 700 56.98 -6.09 -30.92
CA THR A 700 57.42 -5.77 -29.56
C THR A 700 57.12 -4.34 -29.13
N MET A 701 57.02 -3.39 -30.06
CA MET A 701 56.67 -1.99 -29.77
C MET A 701 55.15 -1.80 -29.62
N LEU A 702 54.36 -2.57 -30.37
CA LEU A 702 52.90 -2.54 -30.32
C LEU A 702 52.37 -3.93 -30.63
N ASN A 703 52.11 -4.75 -29.62
CA ASN A 703 51.57 -6.10 -29.81
C ASN A 703 50.10 -6.06 -30.29
N ASN A 704 49.52 -7.21 -30.63
CA ASN A 704 48.14 -7.28 -31.14
C ASN A 704 47.09 -6.80 -30.13
N GLU A 705 47.30 -6.98 -28.83
CA GLU A 705 46.35 -6.58 -27.78
C GLU A 705 46.35 -5.07 -27.56
N ASP A 706 47.53 -4.46 -27.51
CA ASP A 706 47.71 -3.01 -27.42
C ASP A 706 47.21 -2.31 -28.68
N ALA A 707 47.45 -2.90 -29.86
CA ALA A 707 46.92 -2.39 -31.13
C ALA A 707 45.38 -2.37 -31.13
N ARG A 708 44.72 -3.46 -30.72
CA ARG A 708 43.25 -3.54 -30.59
C ARG A 708 42.72 -2.46 -29.66
N THR A 709 43.33 -2.32 -28.50
CA THR A 709 42.94 -1.32 -27.49
C THR A 709 43.06 0.09 -28.06
N MET A 710 44.22 0.42 -28.64
CA MET A 710 44.49 1.73 -29.22
C MET A 710 43.47 2.09 -30.32
N ILE A 711 43.22 1.17 -31.25
CA ILE A 711 42.25 1.36 -32.34
C ILE A 711 40.85 1.57 -31.79
N SER A 712 40.43 0.74 -30.82
CA SER A 712 39.12 0.87 -30.19
C SER A 712 38.93 2.26 -29.57
N TYR A 713 39.93 2.79 -28.84
CA TYR A 713 39.85 4.15 -28.30
C TYR A 713 39.78 5.22 -29.38
N ALA A 714 40.57 5.10 -30.44
CA ALA A 714 40.57 6.08 -31.52
C ALA A 714 39.24 6.10 -32.29
N GLN A 715 38.66 4.93 -32.57
CA GLN A 715 37.35 4.80 -33.22
C GLN A 715 36.21 5.28 -32.32
N ASN A 716 36.18 4.85 -31.05
CA ASN A 716 35.15 5.28 -30.09
C ASN A 716 35.22 6.77 -29.77
N GLY A 717 36.42 7.34 -29.75
CA GLY A 717 36.65 8.79 -29.65
C GLY A 717 36.35 9.57 -30.93
N LEU A 718 35.99 8.90 -32.03
CA LEU A 718 35.74 9.50 -33.34
C LEU A 718 36.88 10.44 -33.78
N VAL A 719 38.13 9.98 -33.65
CA VAL A 719 39.33 10.77 -33.97
C VAL A 719 39.26 11.28 -35.42
N ASN A 720 39.41 12.60 -35.60
CA ASN A 720 39.46 13.21 -36.92
C ASN A 720 40.77 12.84 -37.64
N GLU A 721 40.67 11.94 -38.62
CA GLU A 721 41.82 11.44 -39.38
C GLU A 721 42.61 12.54 -40.10
N ALA A 722 41.95 13.60 -40.59
CA ALA A 722 42.61 14.70 -41.29
C ALA A 722 43.40 15.61 -40.33
N GLU A 723 42.83 15.91 -39.17
CA GLU A 723 43.54 16.66 -38.11
C GLU A 723 44.70 15.85 -37.54
N LEU A 724 44.51 14.54 -37.37
CA LEU A 724 45.56 13.64 -36.93
C LEU A 724 46.72 13.63 -37.92
N ALA A 725 46.42 13.49 -39.22
CA ALA A 725 47.43 13.53 -40.28
C ALA A 725 48.21 14.85 -40.31
N ALA A 726 47.52 15.98 -40.09
CA ALA A 726 48.16 17.30 -40.05
C ALA A 726 49.13 17.49 -38.87
N LYS A 727 48.92 16.79 -37.75
CA LYS A 727 49.79 16.85 -36.56
C LYS A 727 51.03 15.95 -36.66
N ILE A 728 51.02 14.94 -37.53
CA ILE A 728 52.12 13.97 -37.66
C ILE A 728 53.48 14.62 -37.96
N PRO A 729 53.63 15.61 -38.86
CA PRO A 729 54.93 16.25 -39.11
C PRO A 729 55.53 16.91 -37.86
N GLN A 730 54.70 17.55 -37.04
CA GLN A 730 55.13 18.15 -35.78
C GLN A 730 55.51 17.06 -34.76
N TRP A 731 54.66 16.06 -34.56
CA TRP A 731 54.96 14.97 -33.62
C TRP A 731 56.14 14.11 -34.06
N GLN A 732 56.49 14.06 -35.35
CA GLN A 732 57.70 13.38 -35.79
C GLN A 732 58.95 13.96 -35.12
N GLN A 733 58.93 15.25 -34.78
CA GLN A 733 59.99 15.95 -34.07
C GLN A 733 59.78 15.88 -32.54
N ASP A 734 58.59 16.24 -32.07
CA ASP A 734 58.31 16.44 -30.63
C ASP A 734 57.96 15.14 -29.88
N ALA A 735 57.34 14.17 -30.56
CA ALA A 735 56.79 12.95 -29.97
C ALA A 735 56.80 11.77 -30.98
N PRO A 736 57.98 11.26 -31.37
CA PRO A 736 58.12 10.35 -32.51
C PRO A 736 57.34 9.03 -32.36
N VAL A 737 57.16 8.54 -31.13
CA VAL A 737 56.32 7.36 -30.87
C VAL A 737 54.85 7.65 -31.19
N LEU A 738 54.34 8.80 -30.77
CA LEU A 738 52.96 9.21 -31.05
C LEU A 738 52.72 9.39 -32.56
N ALA A 739 53.71 9.93 -33.29
CA ALA A 739 53.65 10.02 -34.75
C ALA A 739 53.56 8.64 -35.43
N LYS A 740 54.32 7.64 -34.95
CA LYS A 740 54.23 6.26 -35.46
C LYS A 740 52.87 5.62 -35.15
N LEU A 741 52.38 5.77 -33.91
CA LEU A 741 51.07 5.26 -33.51
C LEU A 741 49.94 5.91 -34.33
N ALA A 742 50.03 7.22 -34.59
CA ALA A 742 49.07 7.92 -35.45
C ALA A 742 49.09 7.38 -36.89
N ARG A 743 50.28 7.14 -37.48
CA ARG A 743 50.41 6.49 -38.80
C ARG A 743 49.80 5.10 -38.80
N PHE A 744 50.05 4.31 -37.76
CA PHE A 744 49.48 2.97 -37.62
C PHE A 744 47.95 3.00 -37.67
N PHE A 745 47.31 3.88 -36.89
CA PHE A 745 45.85 4.02 -36.89
C PHE A 745 45.29 4.48 -38.24
N LEU A 746 45.91 5.49 -38.88
CA LEU A 746 45.50 5.98 -40.19
C LEU A 746 45.61 4.89 -41.26
N GLU A 747 46.71 4.14 -41.25
CA GLU A 747 46.93 3.05 -42.20
C GLU A 747 45.94 1.91 -41.96
N TYR A 748 45.70 1.52 -40.70
CA TYR A 748 44.69 0.52 -40.38
C TYR A 748 43.31 0.92 -40.89
N SER A 749 42.90 2.17 -40.64
CA SER A 749 41.62 2.72 -41.10
C SER A 749 41.52 2.78 -42.63
N ARG A 750 42.62 3.10 -43.31
CA ARG A 750 42.74 3.05 -44.78
C ARG A 750 42.55 1.63 -45.31
N LEU A 751 43.24 0.66 -44.71
CA LEU A 751 43.17 -0.76 -45.11
C LEU A 751 41.78 -1.36 -44.91
N LEU A 752 41.08 -0.99 -43.82
CA LEU A 752 39.68 -1.37 -43.60
C LEU A 752 38.80 -0.87 -44.75
N ARG A 753 38.93 0.41 -45.13
CA ARG A 753 38.14 0.99 -46.23
C ARG A 753 38.44 0.37 -47.58
N GLU A 754 39.71 0.19 -47.94
CA GLU A 754 40.10 -0.38 -49.24
C GLU A 754 39.58 -1.79 -49.45
N LYS A 755 39.51 -2.58 -48.37
CA LYS A 755 39.01 -3.95 -48.41
C LYS A 755 37.51 -4.06 -48.14
N THR A 756 36.82 -2.93 -47.95
CA THR A 756 35.39 -2.88 -47.55
C THR A 756 35.12 -3.74 -46.30
N LEU A 757 36.05 -3.65 -45.33
CA LEU A 757 36.00 -4.34 -44.04
C LEU A 757 35.62 -3.35 -42.93
N ILE A 758 34.93 -3.86 -41.92
CA ILE A 758 34.66 -3.11 -40.69
C ILE A 758 34.88 -4.02 -39.47
N ASP A 759 35.41 -3.44 -38.40
CA ASP A 759 35.36 -4.04 -37.07
C ASP A 759 34.21 -3.40 -36.24
N TYR A 760 34.10 -3.75 -34.97
CA TYR A 760 33.06 -3.22 -34.09
C TYR A 760 33.09 -1.69 -33.94
N GLY A 761 34.27 -1.08 -33.76
CA GLY A 761 34.40 0.37 -33.60
C GLY A 761 34.16 1.10 -34.91
N GLU A 762 34.74 0.60 -36.00
CA GLU A 762 34.58 1.14 -37.34
C GLU A 762 33.12 1.08 -37.81
N ALA A 763 32.31 0.13 -37.35
CA ALA A 763 30.88 0.10 -37.68
C ALA A 763 30.17 1.41 -37.28
N ILE A 764 30.44 1.94 -36.08
CA ILE A 764 29.86 3.21 -35.63
C ILE A 764 30.46 4.38 -36.43
N VAL A 765 31.79 4.41 -36.59
CA VAL A 765 32.51 5.47 -37.32
C VAL A 765 31.99 5.59 -38.76
N ARG A 766 31.86 4.45 -39.45
CA ARG A 766 31.35 4.40 -40.82
C ARG A 766 29.88 4.83 -40.91
N ALA A 767 29.03 4.42 -39.97
CA ALA A 767 27.64 4.90 -39.93
C ALA A 767 27.57 6.43 -39.74
N VAL A 768 28.38 6.99 -38.85
CA VAL A 768 28.50 8.45 -38.67
C VAL A 768 28.97 9.13 -39.95
N ARG A 769 29.98 8.57 -40.63
CA ARG A 769 30.50 9.09 -41.90
C ARG A 769 29.43 9.11 -42.99
N ILE A 770 28.70 8.00 -43.18
CA ILE A 770 27.59 7.89 -44.14
C ILE A 770 26.57 9.00 -43.91
N LEU A 771 26.13 9.21 -42.66
CA LEU A 771 25.13 10.23 -42.34
C LEU A 771 25.67 11.66 -42.46
N ARG A 772 26.98 11.89 -42.24
CA ARG A 772 27.59 13.23 -42.44
C ARG A 772 27.73 13.59 -43.92
N GLU A 773 28.13 12.62 -44.75
CA GLU A 773 28.43 12.84 -46.17
C GLU A 773 27.16 12.78 -47.04
N ASN A 774 26.21 11.92 -46.71
CA ASN A 774 24.96 11.76 -47.45
C ASN A 774 23.76 12.38 -46.70
N LYS A 775 23.50 13.66 -46.98
CA LYS A 775 22.38 14.42 -46.36
C LYS A 775 21.01 13.80 -46.64
N GLU A 776 20.82 13.16 -47.80
CA GLU A 776 19.54 12.52 -48.13
C GLU A 776 19.30 11.29 -47.25
N GLN A 777 20.31 10.43 -47.09
CA GLN A 777 20.21 9.30 -46.17
C GLN A 777 20.04 9.77 -44.72
N ALA A 778 20.76 10.81 -44.28
CA ALA A 778 20.59 11.38 -42.96
C ALA A 778 19.15 11.85 -42.72
N GLN A 779 18.56 12.55 -43.68
CA GLN A 779 17.17 13.00 -43.59
C GLN A 779 16.18 11.82 -43.61
N ARG A 780 16.42 10.79 -44.43
CA ARG A 780 15.60 9.57 -44.44
C ARG A 780 15.60 8.87 -43.08
N TRP A 781 16.78 8.72 -42.47
CA TRP A 781 16.92 8.09 -41.16
C TRP A 781 16.34 8.96 -40.03
N SER A 782 16.54 10.28 -40.07
CA SER A 782 15.96 11.18 -39.08
C SER A 782 14.42 11.24 -39.17
N ASN A 783 13.86 11.29 -40.38
CA ASN A 783 12.40 11.28 -40.58
C ASN A 783 11.74 9.96 -40.18
N ARG A 784 12.49 8.86 -40.20
CA ARG A 784 12.00 7.54 -39.82
C ARG A 784 11.66 7.47 -38.34
N PHE A 785 12.46 8.12 -37.48
CA PHE A 785 12.33 8.00 -36.04
C PHE A 785 11.93 9.34 -35.42
N LYS A 786 10.64 9.51 -35.17
CA LYS A 786 10.10 10.72 -34.52
C LYS A 786 10.25 10.68 -33.01
N TRP A 787 10.41 9.49 -32.43
CA TRP A 787 10.54 9.27 -31.00
C TRP A 787 11.77 8.41 -30.74
N VAL A 788 12.72 8.94 -29.97
CA VAL A 788 13.98 8.26 -29.65
C VAL A 788 14.13 8.16 -28.14
N PHE A 789 14.33 6.94 -27.64
CA PHE A 789 14.53 6.63 -26.23
C PHE A 789 15.92 6.01 -26.05
N CYS A 790 16.72 6.52 -25.11
CA CYS A 790 18.06 5.97 -24.84
C CYS A 790 18.19 5.60 -23.36
N ASP A 791 18.58 4.35 -23.10
CA ASP A 791 18.97 3.86 -21.76
C ASP A 791 20.51 3.87 -21.61
N GLU A 792 20.99 3.99 -20.37
CA GLU A 792 22.41 3.99 -20.00
C GLU A 792 23.30 4.99 -20.78
N TYR A 793 22.83 6.23 -20.94
CA TYR A 793 23.54 7.21 -21.77
C TYR A 793 24.93 7.61 -21.24
N GLN A 794 25.20 7.42 -19.94
CA GLN A 794 26.54 7.65 -19.38
C GLN A 794 27.62 6.74 -19.98
N ASP A 795 27.23 5.59 -20.53
CA ASP A 795 28.17 4.60 -21.09
C ASP A 795 28.41 4.81 -22.60
N THR A 796 27.85 5.87 -23.18
CA THR A 796 28.05 6.18 -24.61
C THR A 796 29.46 6.71 -24.89
N SER A 797 30.05 6.27 -26.01
CA SER A 797 31.27 6.87 -26.55
C SER A 797 30.98 8.13 -27.37
N PRO A 798 31.96 9.02 -27.60
CA PRO A 798 31.80 10.18 -28.49
C PRO A 798 31.26 9.84 -29.88
N ALA A 799 31.67 8.70 -30.46
CA ALA A 799 31.15 8.21 -31.73
C ALA A 799 29.66 7.86 -31.65
N GLN A 800 29.22 7.17 -30.58
CA GLN A 800 27.82 6.82 -30.36
C GLN A 800 26.94 8.04 -30.08
N ALA A 801 27.43 8.98 -29.27
CA ALA A 801 26.75 10.26 -29.01
C ALA A 801 26.58 11.07 -30.31
N THR A 802 27.62 11.12 -31.15
CA THR A 802 27.55 11.78 -32.47
C THR A 802 26.52 11.10 -33.38
N LEU A 803 26.50 9.76 -33.41
CA LEU A 803 25.50 9.01 -34.19
C LEU A 803 24.08 9.36 -33.75
N LEU A 804 23.83 9.46 -32.44
CA LEU A 804 22.54 9.88 -31.90
C LEU A 804 22.21 11.32 -32.30
N GLN A 805 23.16 12.26 -32.21
CA GLN A 805 22.95 13.66 -32.62
C GLN A 805 22.52 13.78 -34.09
N LEU A 806 23.16 13.04 -35.00
CA LEU A 806 22.81 13.06 -36.43
C LEU A 806 21.40 12.53 -36.70
N LEU A 807 20.91 11.60 -35.89
CA LEU A 807 19.60 10.96 -36.07
C LEU A 807 18.47 11.70 -35.35
N ALA A 808 18.70 12.13 -34.11
CA ALA A 808 17.67 12.58 -33.18
C ALA A 808 17.50 14.11 -33.13
N GLN A 809 18.20 14.88 -33.97
CA GLN A 809 18.13 16.35 -33.94
C GLN A 809 16.69 16.88 -34.06
N GLN A 810 15.85 16.24 -34.87
CA GLN A 810 14.45 16.62 -35.10
C GLN A 810 13.45 15.74 -34.31
N ALA A 811 13.93 14.73 -33.60
CA ALA A 811 13.09 13.77 -32.89
C ALA A 811 12.69 14.27 -31.50
N ASN A 812 11.61 13.69 -30.97
CA ASN A 812 11.32 13.73 -29.54
C ASN A 812 12.30 12.77 -28.85
N LEU A 813 13.18 13.30 -28.01
CA LEU A 813 14.30 12.58 -27.42
C LEU A 813 14.10 12.43 -25.91
N PHE A 814 14.17 11.19 -25.42
CA PHE A 814 14.08 10.85 -24.02
C PHE A 814 15.30 10.03 -23.60
N VAL A 815 16.12 10.57 -22.70
CA VAL A 815 17.38 9.96 -22.30
C VAL A 815 17.40 9.73 -20.80
N VAL A 816 17.85 8.57 -20.37
CA VAL A 816 18.10 8.24 -18.96
C VAL A 816 19.57 7.88 -18.75
N GLY A 817 20.14 8.28 -17.61
CA GLY A 817 21.51 7.92 -17.24
C GLY A 817 21.84 8.20 -15.78
N ASP A 818 22.91 7.57 -15.30
CA ASP A 818 23.46 7.75 -13.95
C ASP A 818 24.98 8.01 -14.02
N ASN A 819 25.41 9.23 -13.69
CA ASN A 819 26.83 9.59 -13.71
C ASN A 819 27.69 8.71 -12.79
N ALA A 820 27.13 8.20 -11.69
CA ALA A 820 27.87 7.36 -10.75
C ALA A 820 28.04 5.90 -11.24
N GLN A 821 27.38 5.51 -12.35
CA GLN A 821 27.42 4.16 -12.91
C GLN A 821 28.26 4.02 -14.18
N SER A 822 28.99 5.06 -14.61
CA SER A 822 29.85 4.95 -15.79
C SER A 822 31.07 4.06 -15.52
N ILE A 823 31.04 2.80 -15.96
CA ILE A 823 32.09 1.80 -15.74
C ILE A 823 32.79 1.33 -17.03
N TYR A 824 32.38 1.85 -18.19
CA TYR A 824 32.89 1.46 -19.51
C TYR A 824 33.91 2.46 -20.11
N SER A 825 34.52 3.32 -19.28
CA SER A 825 35.51 4.30 -19.75
C SER A 825 36.73 3.65 -20.41
N TRP A 826 37.07 2.43 -19.97
CA TRP A 826 38.14 1.63 -20.56
C TRP A 826 37.81 1.10 -21.97
N GLN A 827 36.54 1.12 -22.36
CA GLN A 827 36.07 0.87 -23.73
C GLN A 827 35.86 2.19 -24.50
N GLY A 828 36.20 3.34 -23.93
CA GLY A 828 36.05 4.65 -24.57
C GLY A 828 34.70 5.32 -24.37
N SER A 829 33.91 4.93 -23.34
CA SER A 829 32.76 5.75 -22.92
C SER A 829 33.23 7.08 -22.33
N ASP A 830 32.47 8.14 -22.56
CA ASP A 830 32.73 9.47 -21.99
C ASP A 830 31.56 9.90 -21.08
N PRO A 831 31.72 9.84 -19.74
CA PRO A 831 30.70 10.29 -18.80
C PRO A 831 30.31 11.76 -18.98
N ASP A 832 31.17 12.60 -19.57
CA ASP A 832 30.83 13.98 -19.86
C ASP A 832 29.71 14.11 -20.90
N ASN A 833 29.42 13.07 -21.69
CA ASN A 833 28.29 13.07 -22.63
C ASN A 833 26.96 13.35 -21.91
N LEU A 834 26.73 12.75 -20.74
CA LEU A 834 25.52 13.01 -19.95
C LEU A 834 25.49 14.44 -19.39
N ARG A 835 26.65 15.01 -19.08
CA ARG A 835 26.79 16.38 -18.57
C ARG A 835 26.58 17.42 -19.65
N ARG A 836 27.10 17.17 -20.85
CA ARG A 836 27.02 18.05 -22.02
C ARG A 836 25.72 17.88 -22.80
N PHE A 837 24.88 16.91 -22.45
CA PHE A 837 23.63 16.64 -23.16
C PHE A 837 22.73 17.87 -23.35
N GLU A 838 22.63 18.75 -22.36
CA GLU A 838 21.84 19.99 -22.46
C GLU A 838 22.44 21.01 -23.43
N ILE A 839 23.75 20.94 -23.68
CA ILE A 839 24.47 21.73 -24.68
C ILE A 839 24.22 21.14 -26.07
N ASP A 840 24.37 19.82 -26.20
CA ASP A 840 24.19 19.09 -27.47
C ASP A 840 22.74 19.15 -27.96
N PHE A 841 21.79 19.11 -27.04
CA PHE A 841 20.36 19.20 -27.30
C PHE A 841 19.73 20.35 -26.51
N PRO A 842 19.74 21.58 -27.06
CA PRO A 842 19.09 22.73 -26.42
C PRO A 842 17.59 22.52 -26.17
N ASN A 843 17.01 23.27 -25.22
CA ASN A 843 15.61 23.14 -24.78
C ASN A 843 15.25 21.77 -24.18
N THR A 844 16.22 21.10 -23.55
CA THR A 844 15.99 19.86 -22.82
C THR A 844 15.41 20.12 -21.43
N ALA A 845 14.33 19.42 -21.08
CA ALA A 845 13.79 19.40 -19.72
C ALA A 845 14.53 18.33 -18.90
N SER A 846 15.15 18.75 -17.80
CA SER A 846 15.95 17.86 -16.96
C SER A 846 15.23 17.50 -15.67
N PHE A 847 15.27 16.21 -15.32
CA PHE A 847 14.67 15.67 -14.10
C PHE A 847 15.67 14.81 -13.34
N ASN A 848 15.47 14.74 -12.01
CA ASN A 848 16.23 13.85 -11.14
C ASN A 848 15.32 12.75 -10.59
N LEU A 849 15.80 11.52 -10.53
CA LEU A 849 15.18 10.41 -9.80
C LEU A 849 16.03 10.07 -8.58
N SER A 850 15.53 10.37 -7.38
CA SER A 850 16.30 10.31 -6.13
C SER A 850 16.07 9.01 -5.36
N LYS A 851 14.84 8.48 -5.39
CA LYS A 851 14.41 7.38 -4.53
C LYS A 851 14.81 6.00 -5.07
N ASN A 852 15.50 5.20 -4.25
CA ASN A 852 15.90 3.83 -4.54
C ASN A 852 14.82 2.82 -4.07
N TYR A 853 14.38 1.95 -4.99
CA TYR A 853 13.37 0.90 -4.74
C TYR A 853 13.96 -0.52 -4.68
N ARG A 854 15.27 -0.65 -4.88
CA ARG A 854 15.98 -1.93 -5.06
C ARG A 854 16.63 -2.42 -3.77
N CYS A 855 17.26 -1.52 -3.03
CA CYS A 855 18.16 -1.84 -1.93
C CYS A 855 17.59 -1.38 -0.59
N PHE A 856 17.96 -2.09 0.48
CA PHE A 856 17.58 -1.74 1.84
C PHE A 856 18.36 -0.53 2.39
N PRO A 857 17.83 0.19 3.39
CA PRO A 857 18.35 1.50 3.80
C PRO A 857 19.84 1.54 4.20
N LYS A 858 20.33 0.51 4.91
CA LYS A 858 21.74 0.47 5.36
C LYS A 858 22.70 0.41 4.17
N LEU A 859 22.39 -0.40 3.14
CA LEU A 859 23.20 -0.49 1.93
C LEU A 859 23.19 0.82 1.12
N VAL A 860 22.03 1.46 1.01
CA VAL A 860 21.89 2.77 0.33
C VAL A 860 22.74 3.84 1.03
N ARG A 861 22.67 3.93 2.37
CA ARG A 861 23.49 4.86 3.16
C ARG A 861 24.99 4.60 3.01
N MET A 862 25.40 3.33 3.03
CA MET A 862 26.81 2.95 2.86
C MET A 862 27.33 3.37 1.49
N SER A 863 26.56 3.10 0.43
CA SER A 863 26.92 3.48 -0.94
C SER A 863 27.00 4.99 -1.13
N ALA A 864 26.02 5.75 -0.61
CA ALA A 864 26.04 7.22 -0.68
C ALA A 864 27.29 7.80 0.03
N ARG A 865 27.59 7.34 1.25
CA ARG A 865 28.79 7.77 2.00
C ARG A 865 30.09 7.40 1.30
N PHE A 866 30.14 6.26 0.62
CA PHE A 866 31.30 5.87 -0.18
C PHE A 866 31.56 6.88 -1.31
N LEU A 867 30.52 7.21 -2.09
CA LEU A 867 30.62 8.18 -3.19
C LEU A 867 31.00 9.59 -2.71
N GLU A 868 30.46 10.03 -1.57
CA GLU A 868 30.83 11.29 -0.93
C GLU A 868 32.32 11.32 -0.56
N ARG A 869 32.82 10.27 0.10
CA ARG A 869 34.23 10.18 0.52
C ARG A 869 35.21 10.11 -0.64
N THR A 870 34.80 9.55 -1.77
CA THR A 870 35.66 9.48 -2.97
C THR A 870 35.56 10.73 -3.86
N GLY A 871 34.79 11.74 -3.47
CA GLY A 871 34.58 12.95 -4.29
C GLY A 871 33.80 12.67 -5.59
N GLN A 872 33.04 11.58 -5.63
CA GLN A 872 32.26 11.12 -6.79
C GLN A 872 30.75 11.35 -6.57
N SER A 873 30.39 12.30 -5.70
CA SER A 873 29.00 12.71 -5.51
C SER A 873 28.57 13.62 -6.66
N HIS A 874 27.61 13.16 -7.46
CA HIS A 874 27.17 13.82 -8.69
C HIS A 874 25.86 14.63 -8.49
N GLY A 875 25.62 15.14 -7.28
CA GLY A 875 24.55 16.09 -6.99
C GLY A 875 23.14 15.52 -6.81
N ILE A 876 22.95 14.19 -6.89
CA ILE A 876 21.67 13.54 -6.58
C ILE A 876 21.77 12.91 -5.18
N SER A 877 20.95 13.40 -4.26
CA SER A 877 20.76 12.75 -2.95
C SER A 877 19.93 11.49 -3.14
N VAL A 878 20.46 10.32 -2.74
CA VAL A 878 19.75 9.04 -2.88
C VAL A 878 18.88 8.80 -1.65
N GLU A 879 17.57 8.78 -1.85
CA GLU A 879 16.59 8.44 -0.80
C GLU A 879 16.30 6.94 -0.80
N TYR A 880 16.01 6.34 0.36
CA TYR A 880 15.67 4.92 0.48
C TYR A 880 14.17 4.72 0.76
N ASP A 881 13.61 3.61 0.29
CA ASP A 881 12.22 3.27 0.59
C ASP A 881 12.09 2.64 1.98
N GLN A 882 11.31 3.29 2.87
CA GLN A 882 11.10 2.80 4.24
C GLN A 882 10.42 1.43 4.29
N LYS A 883 9.64 1.07 3.27
CA LYS A 883 9.01 -0.26 3.13
C LYS A 883 10.01 -1.41 3.02
N ARG A 884 11.27 -1.12 2.64
CA ARG A 884 12.36 -2.09 2.53
C ARG A 884 13.21 -2.16 3.81
N SER A 885 12.78 -1.50 4.88
CA SER A 885 13.50 -1.48 6.15
C SER A 885 12.99 -2.62 7.04
N THR A 886 13.71 -3.72 7.09
CA THR A 886 13.61 -4.67 8.21
C THR A 886 14.83 -4.51 9.11
N GLU A 887 14.66 -4.69 10.43
CA GLU A 887 15.77 -4.53 11.39
C GLU A 887 16.89 -5.58 11.16
N GLU A 888 16.53 -6.71 10.55
CA GLU A 888 17.37 -7.89 10.36
C GLU A 888 18.37 -7.79 9.19
N GLN A 889 18.17 -6.88 8.23
CA GLN A 889 19.06 -6.75 7.08
C GLN A 889 20.35 -6.00 7.45
N ASN A 890 21.51 -6.59 7.16
CA ASN A 890 22.84 -6.04 7.47
C ASN A 890 23.84 -6.24 6.31
N VAL A 891 24.94 -5.49 6.36
CA VAL A 891 26.09 -5.64 5.47
C VAL A 891 27.24 -6.23 6.28
N TYR A 892 27.80 -7.35 5.82
CA TYR A 892 28.88 -8.05 6.50
C TYR A 892 30.20 -7.88 5.75
N PHE A 893 31.28 -7.64 6.49
CA PHE A 893 32.66 -7.67 5.98
C PHE A 893 33.34 -8.88 6.59
N LEU A 894 33.75 -9.82 5.75
CA LEU A 894 34.40 -11.06 6.17
C LEU A 894 35.87 -11.03 5.72
N HIS A 895 36.78 -11.28 6.65
CA HIS A 895 38.20 -11.42 6.37
C HIS A 895 38.55 -12.91 6.33
N ASN A 896 39.29 -13.31 5.30
CA ASN A 896 39.79 -14.67 5.12
C ASN A 896 41.32 -14.62 4.95
N GLU A 897 42.00 -15.67 5.39
CA GLU A 897 43.48 -15.72 5.39
C GLU A 897 44.06 -15.96 3.99
N ASP A 898 43.34 -16.67 3.13
CA ASP A 898 43.75 -17.01 1.77
C ASP A 898 42.55 -17.13 0.80
N ASP A 899 42.82 -17.17 -0.50
CA ASP A 899 41.79 -17.29 -1.56
C ASP A 899 40.95 -18.57 -1.42
N ARG A 900 41.51 -19.65 -0.84
CA ARG A 900 40.83 -20.94 -0.69
C ARG A 900 39.80 -20.90 0.43
N SER A 901 40.14 -20.30 1.56
CA SER A 901 39.25 -20.05 2.69
C SER A 901 38.16 -19.05 2.30
N GLU A 902 38.49 -18.01 1.52
CA GLU A 902 37.49 -17.12 0.91
C GLU A 902 36.51 -17.90 0.02
N ALA A 903 37.00 -18.72 -0.92
CA ALA A 903 36.15 -19.53 -1.79
C ALA A 903 35.22 -20.46 -1.01
N THR A 904 35.71 -21.06 0.06
CA THR A 904 34.93 -21.93 0.96
C THR A 904 33.85 -21.15 1.69
N ALA A 905 34.19 -19.97 2.23
CA ALA A 905 33.24 -19.10 2.91
C ALA A 905 32.14 -18.60 1.95
N VAL A 906 32.52 -18.17 0.73
CA VAL A 906 31.58 -17.72 -0.30
C VAL A 906 30.63 -18.85 -0.71
N ALA A 907 31.14 -20.07 -0.95
CA ALA A 907 30.31 -21.21 -1.30
C ALA A 907 29.31 -21.56 -0.20
N ARG A 908 29.75 -21.54 1.07
CA ARG A 908 28.86 -21.76 2.23
C ARG A 908 27.76 -20.69 2.30
N LEU A 909 28.13 -19.41 2.21
CA LEU A 909 27.16 -18.30 2.25
C LEU A 909 26.18 -18.35 1.06
N ALA A 910 26.65 -18.76 -0.12
CA ALA A 910 25.79 -18.95 -1.28
C ALA A 910 24.77 -20.07 -1.03
N LYS A 911 25.20 -21.19 -0.43
CA LYS A 911 24.31 -22.29 -0.04
C LYS A 911 23.26 -21.85 0.98
N ASP A 912 23.69 -21.16 2.04
CA ASP A 912 22.81 -20.66 3.09
C ASP A 912 21.81 -19.65 2.52
N GLY A 913 22.28 -18.74 1.65
CA GLY A 913 21.44 -17.76 0.96
C GLY A 913 20.41 -18.38 0.01
N LEU A 914 20.76 -19.46 -0.70
CA LEU A 914 19.84 -20.21 -1.56
C LEU A 914 18.82 -21.07 -0.78
N ALA A 915 19.06 -21.30 0.52
CA ALA A 915 18.14 -22.02 1.40
C ALA A 915 17.14 -21.09 2.11
N LEU A 916 17.29 -19.77 1.99
CA LEU A 916 16.39 -18.80 2.61
C LEU A 916 14.98 -18.89 2.01
N GLN A 917 13.97 -18.88 2.87
CA GLN A 917 12.59 -18.68 2.46
C GLN A 917 12.32 -17.18 2.40
N ILE A 918 12.04 -16.67 1.20
CA ILE A 918 11.74 -15.26 0.99
C ILE A 918 10.21 -15.07 1.03
N PRO A 919 9.68 -14.21 1.92
CA PRO A 919 8.26 -13.87 1.98
C PRO A 919 7.68 -13.40 0.63
N GLY A 920 6.46 -13.82 0.30
CA GLY A 920 5.69 -13.35 -0.87
C GLY A 920 4.78 -14.42 -1.48
N ASP A 921 3.80 -14.02 -2.32
CA ASP A 921 2.91 -14.96 -3.01
C ASP A 921 2.94 -14.79 -4.55
N PRO A 922 3.45 -15.78 -5.30
CA PRO A 922 4.20 -16.94 -4.80
C PRO A 922 5.58 -16.53 -4.22
N PRO A 923 6.14 -17.28 -3.25
CA PRO A 923 7.38 -16.90 -2.60
C PRO A 923 8.51 -16.87 -3.63
N PRO A 924 9.19 -15.72 -3.81
CA PRO A 924 10.21 -15.61 -4.83
C PRO A 924 11.38 -16.52 -4.50
N LYS A 925 11.84 -17.27 -5.51
CA LYS A 925 12.99 -18.17 -5.35
C LYS A 925 14.22 -17.35 -4.90
N PRO A 926 14.93 -17.74 -3.83
CA PRO A 926 16.15 -17.06 -3.43
C PRO A 926 17.21 -17.13 -4.52
N THR A 927 17.89 -16.02 -4.74
CA THR A 927 18.95 -15.89 -5.73
C THR A 927 20.19 -15.26 -5.10
N VAL A 928 21.36 -15.79 -5.42
CA VAL A 928 22.65 -15.26 -4.97
C VAL A 928 23.47 -14.82 -6.18
N GLY A 929 24.03 -13.62 -6.11
CA GLY A 929 24.97 -13.09 -7.10
C GLY A 929 26.37 -12.98 -6.50
N ILE A 930 27.37 -13.54 -7.18
CA ILE A 930 28.79 -13.46 -6.79
C ILE A 930 29.48 -12.55 -7.81
N LEU A 931 30.10 -11.48 -7.33
CA LEU A 931 30.76 -10.47 -8.15
C LEU A 931 32.24 -10.39 -7.77
N ALA A 932 33.12 -10.36 -8.78
CA ALA A 932 34.55 -10.18 -8.59
C ALA A 932 35.11 -9.14 -9.56
N ARG A 933 36.22 -8.51 -9.19
CA ARG A 933 36.84 -7.44 -9.99
C ARG A 933 37.47 -7.95 -11.29
N LYS A 934 38.03 -9.17 -11.26
CA LYS A 934 38.73 -9.83 -12.37
C LYS A 934 38.26 -11.28 -12.47
N TRP A 935 38.18 -11.81 -13.70
CA TRP A 935 37.64 -13.15 -13.96
C TRP A 935 38.39 -14.29 -13.27
N HIS A 936 39.73 -14.24 -13.21
CA HIS A 936 40.52 -15.30 -12.59
C HIS A 936 40.27 -15.46 -11.09
N LEU A 937 39.78 -14.40 -10.41
CA LEU A 937 39.42 -14.48 -8.99
C LEU A 937 38.20 -15.39 -8.75
N LEU A 938 37.38 -15.64 -9.78
CA LEU A 938 36.23 -16.52 -9.69
C LEU A 938 36.60 -18.01 -9.83
N GLU A 939 37.80 -18.35 -10.31
CA GLU A 939 38.17 -19.76 -10.59
C GLU A 939 38.22 -20.61 -9.31
N ALA A 940 38.78 -20.05 -8.22
CA ALA A 940 38.80 -20.70 -6.91
C ALA A 940 37.38 -20.89 -6.34
N ILE A 941 36.52 -19.87 -6.49
CA ILE A 941 35.11 -19.91 -6.06
C ILE A 941 34.33 -20.95 -6.88
N GLU A 942 34.50 -20.95 -8.21
CA GLU A 942 33.84 -21.88 -9.13
C GLU A 942 34.18 -23.34 -8.79
N THR A 943 35.46 -23.60 -8.54
CA THR A 943 35.94 -24.93 -8.09
C THR A 943 35.24 -25.38 -6.81
N GLU A 944 35.04 -24.48 -5.86
CA GLU A 944 34.41 -24.80 -4.58
C GLU A 944 32.89 -24.96 -4.69
N LEU A 945 32.22 -24.15 -5.52
CA LEU A 945 30.80 -24.33 -5.86
C LEU A 945 30.55 -25.70 -6.51
N ILE A 946 31.43 -26.14 -7.42
CA ILE A 946 31.37 -27.47 -8.04
C ILE A 946 31.54 -28.56 -6.99
N LYS A 947 32.54 -28.47 -6.12
CA LYS A 947 32.79 -29.46 -5.05
C LYS A 947 31.60 -29.61 -4.10
N GLN A 948 30.92 -28.52 -3.80
CA GLN A 948 29.75 -28.51 -2.91
C GLN A 948 28.42 -28.78 -3.63
N ALA A 949 28.47 -29.10 -4.94
CA ALA A 949 27.31 -29.36 -5.79
C ALA A 949 26.29 -28.21 -5.80
N ILE A 950 26.76 -26.96 -5.69
CA ILE A 950 25.90 -25.77 -5.74
C ILE A 950 25.72 -25.39 -7.21
N PRO A 951 24.48 -25.41 -7.75
CA PRO A 951 24.24 -25.03 -9.14
C PRO A 951 24.48 -23.53 -9.32
N TYR A 952 25.29 -23.17 -10.31
CA TYR A 952 25.58 -21.77 -10.64
C TYR A 952 25.51 -21.55 -12.15
N ARG A 953 25.39 -20.27 -12.53
CA ARG A 953 25.48 -19.82 -13.91
C ARG A 953 26.54 -18.72 -14.00
N PHE A 954 27.47 -18.87 -14.93
CA PHE A 954 28.43 -17.82 -15.26
C PHE A 954 27.79 -16.83 -16.24
N GLU A 955 27.71 -15.55 -15.86
CA GLU A 955 27.16 -14.49 -16.73
C GLU A 955 28.28 -13.51 -17.16
N GLY A 956 28.39 -13.25 -18.46
CA GLY A 956 29.31 -12.27 -19.05
C GLY A 956 29.52 -12.51 -20.55
N GLU A 957 29.68 -11.45 -21.34
CA GLU A 957 29.86 -11.54 -22.80
C GLU A 957 31.15 -12.30 -23.18
N THR A 958 32.14 -12.33 -22.29
CA THR A 958 33.42 -13.02 -22.45
C THR A 958 33.63 -14.16 -21.45
N ALA A 959 32.54 -14.78 -20.96
CA ALA A 959 32.58 -15.78 -19.89
C ALA A 959 33.66 -16.87 -20.11
N ARG A 960 34.69 -16.89 -19.26
CA ARG A 960 35.81 -17.85 -19.28
C ARG A 960 35.79 -18.84 -18.11
N GLY A 961 34.65 -19.01 -17.42
CA GLY A 961 34.54 -19.99 -16.33
C GLY A 961 34.87 -21.42 -16.80
N ILE A 962 35.27 -22.28 -15.86
CA ILE A 962 35.60 -23.69 -16.06
C ILE A 962 34.50 -24.38 -16.86
N VAL A 963 33.23 -24.15 -16.53
CA VAL A 963 32.09 -24.76 -17.24
C VAL A 963 31.73 -24.03 -18.54
N ALA A 964 32.08 -22.75 -18.66
CA ALA A 964 31.90 -21.98 -19.90
C ALA A 964 32.97 -22.31 -20.96
N SER A 965 34.14 -22.82 -20.54
CA SER A 965 35.24 -23.22 -21.41
C SER A 965 34.78 -24.26 -22.45
N GLN A 966 34.96 -23.92 -23.73
CA GLN A 966 34.59 -24.80 -24.84
C GLN A 966 35.28 -26.16 -24.73
N ARG A 967 36.58 -26.16 -24.38
CA ARG A 967 37.38 -27.37 -24.21
C ARG A 967 36.83 -28.28 -23.12
N VAL A 968 36.38 -27.72 -22.00
CA VAL A 968 35.80 -28.47 -20.88
C VAL A 968 34.42 -29.01 -21.27
N ARG A 969 33.57 -28.19 -21.91
CA ARG A 969 32.26 -28.65 -22.42
C ARG A 969 32.38 -29.79 -23.42
N ASP A 970 33.34 -29.72 -24.32
CA ASP A 970 33.60 -30.79 -25.29
C ASP A 970 34.05 -32.08 -24.58
N LEU A 971 34.89 -31.96 -23.54
CA LEU A 971 35.37 -33.11 -22.76
C LEU A 971 34.26 -33.75 -21.92
N VAL A 972 33.41 -32.94 -21.27
CA VAL A 972 32.24 -33.41 -20.51
C VAL A 972 31.20 -34.05 -21.44
N ARG A 973 30.92 -33.46 -22.61
CA ARG A 973 30.02 -34.05 -23.60
C ARG A 973 30.54 -35.39 -24.09
N ARG A 974 31.84 -35.49 -24.42
CA ARG A 974 32.45 -36.76 -24.81
C ARG A 974 32.34 -37.81 -23.70
N ALA A 975 32.61 -37.42 -22.45
CA ALA A 975 32.48 -38.32 -21.30
C ALA A 975 31.03 -38.78 -21.06
N ALA A 976 30.05 -37.87 -21.20
CA ALA A 976 28.62 -38.21 -21.07
C ALA A 976 28.16 -39.15 -22.19
N ASP A 977 28.57 -38.91 -23.43
CA ASP A 977 28.31 -39.81 -24.56
C ASP A 977 28.95 -41.19 -24.33
N LEU A 978 30.18 -41.24 -23.82
CA LEU A 978 30.87 -42.48 -23.44
C LEU A 978 30.10 -43.25 -22.36
N VAL A 979 29.64 -42.58 -21.30
CA VAL A 979 28.83 -43.21 -20.24
C VAL A 979 27.49 -43.71 -20.80
N ALA A 980 26.79 -42.92 -21.60
CA ALA A 980 25.52 -43.30 -22.21
C ALA A 980 25.66 -44.55 -23.11
N ARG A 981 26.74 -44.62 -23.90
CA ARG A 981 27.04 -45.79 -24.75
C ARG A 981 27.44 -47.02 -23.94
N THR A 982 28.14 -46.84 -22.82
CA THR A 982 28.48 -47.92 -21.88
C THR A 982 27.22 -48.51 -21.25
N VAL A 983 26.29 -47.65 -20.80
CA VAL A 983 25.00 -48.07 -20.22
C VAL A 983 24.12 -48.76 -21.26
N ALA A 984 24.21 -48.35 -22.53
CA ALA A 984 23.50 -48.98 -23.65
C ALA A 984 24.17 -50.26 -24.19
N GLY A 985 25.28 -50.71 -23.59
CA GLY A 985 25.97 -51.95 -23.99
C GLY A 985 26.68 -51.89 -25.35
N GLN A 986 26.94 -50.69 -25.89
CA GLN A 986 27.68 -50.52 -27.15
C GLN A 986 29.20 -50.63 -26.92
N ALA A 987 29.90 -51.33 -27.82
CA ALA A 987 31.36 -51.54 -27.74
C ALA A 987 32.16 -50.24 -28.04
N PHE A 988 33.34 -50.12 -27.43
CA PHE A 988 34.18 -48.92 -27.39
C PHE A 988 35.13 -48.75 -28.60
N GLY A 989 35.22 -47.52 -29.15
CA GLY A 989 36.29 -47.04 -30.04
C GLY A 989 35.92 -45.78 -30.86
N ASP A 990 36.84 -44.83 -31.01
CA ASP A 990 36.67 -43.61 -31.85
C ASP A 990 37.01 -43.84 -33.34
N THR A 991 37.22 -45.09 -33.74
CA THR A 991 37.31 -45.54 -35.13
C THR A 991 36.53 -46.84 -35.30
N ALA A 992 36.22 -47.22 -36.54
CA ALA A 992 35.49 -48.47 -36.86
C ALA A 992 36.16 -49.75 -36.29
N ASP A 993 37.43 -49.68 -35.88
CA ASP A 993 38.24 -50.81 -35.41
C ASP A 993 38.59 -50.79 -33.90
N GLY A 994 37.93 -49.97 -33.08
CA GLY A 994 37.86 -50.26 -31.65
C GLY A 994 39.15 -50.12 -30.82
N ARG A 995 40.04 -49.15 -31.10
CA ARG A 995 41.16 -48.81 -30.20
C ARG A 995 41.23 -47.31 -29.91
N LEU A 996 41.55 -47.00 -28.64
CA LEU A 996 41.65 -45.66 -28.03
C LEU A 996 42.70 -44.78 -28.71
#